data_AF-A0A9P7R974-F1
#
_entry.id   AF-A0A9P7R974-F1
#
_cell.length_a   1.000
_cell.length_b   1.000
_cell.length_c   1.000
_cell.angle_alpha   90.00
_cell.angle_beta   90.00
_cell.angle_gamma   90.00
#
_symmetry.space_group_name_H-M   'P 1'
#
loop_
_entity.id
_entity.type
_entity.pdbx_description
1 polymer ?
#
loop_
_entity_poly.entity_id
_entity_poly.type
_entity_poly.pdbx_seq_one_letter_code
_entity_poly.pdbx_strand_id
1 'polypeptide(L)'
;MATFPPGASGPDSMSPDSDQPGTSRRLIACVACQKRKVKCSRVFPCANCIRSSSQCIPGTPAPPRGRKPYNQALKARLARCEQLLSGQASAAAAKASPNAVTTPKSSQSQSPADPSPVSKWTPEGKLVEDSNGKLAFMDNYLLGLVNEELRAMDELINLDENERSSPLDSRPSDPNTDLLLGDDASNSSVLDAWPGAALVFKLWQIFLDRVNPFTKVIHVHSFQPHVVEATNGTQGLPENIMALLLSIFLMAVVAMSEEECLNTLKKTKEVAVASFSSGIRQIMRQLNFMRTNDLVILQSLCLYLYSLQDRYDRHSSWVFSGTVIRIAQKMGLHRDGDVLGLKPFESEMRRRVWWQLVSLDAKFALFSGFGHSLLPRDWDAREPSNLNDADIFPAATQPTPDRDGPSEMILCLVRHKITKFLVDTPGLEPVKMMSELNESSGAPPVAGGTREQQMSYYLTHFELLEQSLQHILDHRCNPHAGQVHVMAQGLISALLVQKRHLIKSISDGPRPDAVFQSGEDNAFMWAVSMLEHTAFLYSSSEDTGFLWFADFNFQYDVLLYVVVLLGQRLEGPIAQRAWEKIEIFYRFRPGLFNIPLYFVVGFIYNAYFHPLAKFPGPLYARCSNIPYMAVQTKGAMLPWLSSLHTQYGDVVRIGASRLSIINGQAWKDIYAHKTGGKKSFPKDPRMYGSDPNGHRNLITTLPDSDHSRLRRVFSPAFSERSLKAQAPLILSYVDQLMGNIRRSIQTDSDAKFDMVKLYNLTTFDIMAELAFGESLGLLANSEYSEWVANIFDNLKNNAIAQVGREWSWLGNIVQLVTPPKLKKAADMHFRHAIERVDRRLERDTDQADIWKLVLSQPEGKQIDKFDMYNNASVFMVAGSETTATILSGVTYLLLRNPDKLARLVSEIREVNSEDELDIQRLSALPYLTAVLNEALRWYPPVPVGVWREVPKGGSAVAGHWIPEKTRVSVPQFPANHSPRNFKDPEAFIPERWIPGPEYEPNTKEVVQPFSLGPRNCIGINLAWHEMRLILAKTLWNFDLSLCQESENWSDQKAYILWEKHPLMVTIKSVR
;
A
#
# COMPACT_ATOMS: atom_id res chain seq x y z
N MET A 1 28.61 -24.03 65.46
CA MET A 1 27.68 -25.17 65.32
C MET A 1 27.75 -25.58 63.86
N ALA A 2 28.42 -26.69 63.50
CA ALA A 2 28.04 -28.11 63.69
C ALA A 2 27.10 -28.61 62.56
N THR A 3 27.31 -29.74 61.86
CA THR A 3 28.38 -30.77 61.93
C THR A 3 28.41 -31.71 60.67
N PHE A 4 29.59 -31.89 60.04
CA PHE A 4 30.23 -33.09 59.41
C PHE A 4 29.49 -34.09 58.41
N PRO A 5 30.22 -35.02 57.70
CA PRO A 5 29.85 -35.60 56.38
C PRO A 5 30.04 -37.16 56.25
N PRO A 6 29.80 -37.76 55.05
CA PRO A 6 30.89 -38.43 54.26
C PRO A 6 31.02 -37.88 52.81
N GLY A 7 31.81 -38.37 51.83
CA GLY A 7 32.61 -39.61 51.65
C GLY A 7 31.91 -40.66 50.75
N ALA A 8 32.49 -41.36 49.76
CA ALA A 8 33.80 -41.36 49.06
C ALA A 8 33.53 -41.77 47.56
N SER A 9 34.38 -42.33 46.67
CA SER A 9 35.77 -42.86 46.63
C SER A 9 36.34 -42.79 45.17
N GLY A 10 37.36 -43.60 44.82
CA GLY A 10 37.82 -43.92 43.44
C GLY A 10 37.86 -45.45 43.19
N PRO A 11 38.78 -46.03 42.37
CA PRO A 11 39.93 -45.41 41.65
C PRO A 11 40.31 -46.03 40.25
N ASP A 12 41.47 -45.59 39.67
CA ASP A 12 42.46 -46.28 38.76
C ASP A 12 42.05 -46.92 37.40
N SER A 13 42.91 -47.23 36.41
CA SER A 13 44.22 -46.74 35.84
C SER A 13 44.38 -47.41 34.42
N MET A 14 45.14 -47.00 33.39
CA MET A 14 46.60 -46.74 33.16
C MET A 14 46.83 -46.04 31.77
N SER A 15 48.09 -45.81 31.36
CA SER A 15 48.58 -45.07 30.16
C SER A 15 49.57 -45.91 29.31
N PRO A 16 50.21 -45.41 28.21
CA PRO A 16 50.22 -44.08 27.54
C PRO A 16 49.80 -44.19 26.03
N ASP A 17 50.22 -43.46 24.97
CA ASP A 17 51.23 -42.41 24.65
C ASP A 17 50.84 -41.72 23.30
N SER A 18 51.50 -40.74 22.63
CA SER A 18 52.70 -39.88 22.88
C SER A 18 52.59 -38.51 22.12
N ASP A 19 53.35 -38.30 21.02
CA ASP A 19 53.69 -37.01 20.35
C ASP A 19 53.37 -37.03 18.83
N GLN A 20 53.17 -35.94 18.06
CA GLN A 20 52.80 -34.50 18.24
C GLN A 20 52.54 -33.91 16.81
N PRO A 21 52.13 -32.63 16.59
CA PRO A 21 51.55 -31.63 17.49
C PRO A 21 50.15 -31.11 17.03
N GLY A 22 49.26 -30.79 17.98
CA GLY A 22 47.89 -30.32 17.72
C GLY A 22 47.62 -28.85 18.10
N THR A 23 46.59 -28.25 17.50
CA THR A 23 46.23 -26.83 17.67
C THR A 23 45.88 -26.45 19.12
N SER A 24 46.38 -25.27 19.55
CA SER A 24 46.22 -24.73 20.91
C SER A 24 44.74 -24.55 21.33
N ARG A 25 44.23 -25.48 22.15
CA ARG A 25 42.95 -25.32 22.86
C ARG A 25 43.01 -24.15 23.87
N ARG A 26 42.07 -23.20 23.77
CA ARG A 26 41.95 -22.08 24.73
C ARG A 26 41.57 -22.60 26.13
N LEU A 27 42.53 -22.63 27.05
CA LEU A 27 42.30 -23.00 28.45
C LEU A 27 41.34 -22.01 29.15
N ILE A 28 40.30 -22.56 29.77
CA ILE A 28 39.25 -21.82 30.48
C ILE A 28 39.73 -21.48 31.91
N ALA A 29 39.08 -20.52 32.58
CA ALA A 29 39.33 -20.26 34.01
C ALA A 29 38.90 -21.45 34.89
N CYS A 30 39.46 -21.57 36.10
CA CYS A 30 38.95 -22.53 37.08
C CYS A 30 37.62 -22.05 37.67
N VAL A 31 36.77 -22.99 38.09
CA VAL A 31 35.42 -22.71 38.61
C VAL A 31 35.48 -21.82 39.86
N ALA A 32 36.50 -21.99 40.70
CA ALA A 32 36.71 -21.18 41.91
C ALA A 32 36.99 -19.69 41.59
N CYS A 33 37.88 -19.39 40.64
CA CYS A 33 38.13 -18.02 40.20
C CYS A 33 36.91 -17.43 39.48
N GLN A 34 36.20 -18.24 38.68
CA GLN A 34 35.03 -17.81 37.93
C GLN A 34 33.86 -17.44 38.84
N LYS A 35 33.56 -18.25 39.87
CA LYS A 35 32.56 -17.92 40.91
C LYS A 35 32.93 -16.65 41.69
N ARG A 36 34.22 -16.47 42.03
CA ARG A 36 34.73 -15.28 42.73
C ARG A 36 34.99 -14.06 41.81
N LYS A 37 34.72 -14.17 40.49
CA LYS A 37 34.98 -13.15 39.46
C LYS A 37 36.43 -12.60 39.42
N VAL A 38 37.42 -13.39 39.85
CA VAL A 38 38.86 -13.01 39.84
C VAL A 38 39.61 -13.60 38.65
N LYS A 39 40.69 -12.93 38.21
CA LYS A 39 41.53 -13.34 37.07
C LYS A 39 42.25 -14.67 37.38
N CYS A 40 41.96 -15.72 36.62
CA CYS A 40 42.61 -17.03 36.74
C CYS A 40 43.96 -17.07 35.97
N SER A 41 44.97 -17.71 36.55
CA SER A 41 46.27 -17.96 35.92
C SER A 41 46.25 -19.06 34.85
N ARG A 42 45.18 -19.86 34.75
CA ARG A 42 44.98 -20.99 33.80
C ARG A 42 45.99 -22.14 33.85
N VAL A 43 47.02 -22.03 34.66
CA VAL A 43 47.72 -23.18 35.26
C VAL A 43 46.87 -23.72 36.42
N PHE A 44 46.85 -25.04 36.61
CA PHE A 44 46.06 -25.73 37.63
C PHE A 44 46.99 -26.61 38.50
N PRO A 45 46.97 -26.49 39.85
CA PRO A 45 46.19 -25.53 40.64
C PRO A 45 46.61 -24.07 40.42
N CYS A 46 45.64 -23.15 40.48
CA CYS A 46 45.84 -21.76 40.11
C CYS A 46 46.46 -20.92 41.25
N ALA A 47 47.23 -19.89 40.91
CA ALA A 47 47.95 -19.08 41.92
C ALA A 47 47.01 -18.42 42.96
N ASN A 48 45.87 -17.89 42.52
CA ASN A 48 44.84 -17.35 43.42
C ASN A 48 44.14 -18.44 44.25
N CYS A 49 44.05 -19.66 43.73
CA CYS A 49 43.41 -20.81 44.36
C CYS A 49 44.26 -21.35 45.51
N ILE A 50 45.58 -21.44 45.27
CA ILE A 50 46.62 -21.80 46.25
C ILE A 50 46.63 -20.76 47.39
N ARG A 51 46.71 -19.46 47.05
CA ARG A 51 46.72 -18.37 48.04
C ARG A 51 45.47 -18.30 48.93
N SER A 52 44.36 -18.91 48.52
CA SER A 52 43.11 -18.95 49.29
C SER A 52 42.72 -20.37 49.74
N SER A 53 43.68 -21.30 49.77
CA SER A 53 43.51 -22.71 50.20
C SER A 53 42.24 -23.39 49.67
N SER A 54 41.90 -23.16 48.39
CA SER A 54 40.62 -23.56 47.80
C SER A 54 40.80 -24.43 46.57
N GLN A 55 40.08 -25.56 46.51
CA GLN A 55 40.19 -26.59 45.47
C GLN A 55 40.06 -26.02 44.05
N CYS A 56 41.09 -26.22 43.22
CA CYS A 56 41.21 -25.60 41.92
C CYS A 56 40.68 -26.50 40.78
N ILE A 57 39.35 -26.61 40.66
CA ILE A 57 38.71 -27.42 39.61
C ILE A 57 38.76 -26.68 38.26
N PRO A 58 39.32 -27.26 37.18
CA PRO A 58 39.25 -26.71 35.82
C PRO A 58 37.81 -26.58 35.32
N GLY A 59 37.49 -25.49 34.63
CA GLY A 59 36.17 -25.32 34.01
C GLY A 59 36.07 -26.16 32.73
N THR A 60 35.21 -27.18 32.71
CA THR A 60 34.85 -27.89 31.49
C THR A 60 34.01 -27.01 30.57
N PRO A 61 34.14 -27.13 29.23
CA PRO A 61 33.19 -26.52 28.30
C PRO A 61 31.79 -27.08 28.54
N ALA A 62 30.76 -26.23 28.47
CA ALA A 62 29.39 -26.71 28.45
C ALA A 62 29.17 -27.56 27.17
N PRO A 63 28.50 -28.72 27.25
CA PRO A 63 28.24 -29.54 26.07
C PRO A 63 27.35 -28.78 25.07
N PRO A 64 27.53 -28.98 23.76
CA PRO A 64 26.70 -28.31 22.76
C PRO A 64 25.23 -28.71 22.95
N ARG A 65 24.36 -27.72 23.18
CA ARG A 65 22.91 -27.93 23.20
C ARG A 65 22.44 -28.31 21.79
N GLY A 66 22.29 -29.60 21.54
CA GLY A 66 21.73 -30.09 20.28
C GLY A 66 20.37 -29.47 19.98
N ARG A 67 20.22 -28.85 18.80
CA ARG A 67 18.92 -28.42 18.30
C ARG A 67 18.08 -29.67 18.02
N LYS A 68 16.84 -29.73 18.54
CA LYS A 68 15.88 -30.78 18.16
C LYS A 68 15.61 -30.70 16.65
N PRO A 69 15.66 -31.80 15.88
CA PRO A 69 15.41 -31.78 14.44
C PRO A 69 13.91 -31.71 14.15
N TYR A 70 13.36 -30.49 14.15
CA TYR A 70 11.95 -30.21 13.83
C TYR A 70 11.49 -30.81 12.48
N ASN A 71 12.41 -30.97 11.54
CA ASN A 71 12.11 -31.32 10.15
C ASN A 71 11.89 -32.82 9.87
N GLN A 72 12.14 -33.75 10.81
CA GLN A 72 11.92 -35.19 10.53
C GLN A 72 10.43 -35.56 10.45
N ALA A 73 9.61 -35.10 11.40
CA ALA A 73 8.15 -35.30 11.34
C ALA A 73 7.52 -34.57 10.15
N LEU A 74 8.06 -33.41 9.77
CA LEU A 74 7.59 -32.67 8.60
C LEU A 74 7.92 -33.39 7.29
N LYS A 75 9.16 -33.89 7.12
CA LYS A 75 9.56 -34.71 5.96
C LYS A 75 8.77 -36.02 5.86
N ALA A 76 8.46 -36.67 6.98
CA ALA A 76 7.62 -37.87 6.98
C ALA A 76 6.16 -37.59 6.56
N ARG A 77 5.63 -36.40 6.87
CA ARG A 77 4.31 -35.95 6.37
C ARG A 77 4.35 -35.57 4.90
N LEU A 78 5.39 -34.85 4.44
CA LEU A 78 5.62 -34.54 3.03
C LEU A 78 5.69 -35.81 2.17
N ALA A 79 6.56 -36.77 2.52
CA ALA A 79 6.68 -38.03 1.78
C ALA A 79 5.35 -38.83 1.73
N ARG A 80 4.53 -38.77 2.79
CA ARG A 80 3.18 -39.38 2.78
C ARG A 80 2.20 -38.61 1.87
N CYS A 81 2.26 -37.29 1.82
CA CYS A 81 1.46 -36.48 0.90
C CYS A 81 1.91 -36.68 -0.55
N GLU A 82 3.21 -36.75 -0.82
CA GLU A 82 3.79 -37.06 -2.14
C GLU A 82 3.36 -38.46 -2.62
N GLN A 83 3.36 -39.47 -1.75
CA GLN A 83 2.79 -40.78 -2.06
C GLN A 83 1.30 -40.69 -2.44
N LEU A 84 0.48 -40.00 -1.63
CA LEU A 84 -0.96 -39.84 -1.91
C LEU A 84 -1.24 -39.11 -3.23
N LEU A 85 -0.45 -38.07 -3.54
CA LEU A 85 -0.54 -37.34 -4.82
C LEU A 85 -0.10 -38.21 -6.00
N SER A 86 0.98 -38.98 -5.88
CA SER A 86 1.42 -39.91 -6.92
C SER A 86 0.39 -41.00 -7.23
N GLY A 87 -0.38 -41.43 -6.22
CA GLY A 87 -1.49 -42.39 -6.37
C GLY A 87 -2.73 -41.81 -7.05
N GLN A 88 -2.92 -40.49 -7.06
CA GLN A 88 -3.99 -39.84 -7.83
C GLN A 88 -3.54 -39.47 -9.25
N ALA A 89 -2.26 -39.10 -9.44
CA ALA A 89 -1.69 -38.86 -10.76
C ALA A 89 -1.72 -40.11 -11.67
N SER A 90 -1.44 -41.30 -11.11
CA SER A 90 -1.51 -42.56 -11.85
C SER A 90 -2.93 -42.97 -12.25
N ALA A 91 -3.95 -42.58 -11.47
CA ALA A 91 -5.36 -42.77 -11.83
C ALA A 91 -5.81 -41.84 -12.98
N ALA A 92 -5.25 -40.62 -13.07
CA ALA A 92 -5.52 -39.69 -14.15
C ALA A 92 -4.79 -40.07 -15.47
N ALA A 93 -3.58 -40.62 -15.38
CA ALA A 93 -2.77 -40.98 -16.55
C ALA A 93 -3.34 -42.16 -17.39
N ALA A 94 -4.24 -42.97 -16.82
CA ALA A 94 -4.75 -44.21 -17.42
C ALA A 94 -5.78 -44.02 -18.56
N LYS A 95 -5.97 -42.81 -19.11
CA LYS A 95 -7.03 -42.49 -20.10
C LYS A 95 -6.61 -41.75 -21.37
N ALA A 96 -5.31 -41.55 -21.65
CA ALA A 96 -4.88 -40.84 -22.87
C ALA A 96 -3.54 -41.30 -23.46
N SER A 97 -3.55 -42.33 -24.32
CA SER A 97 -2.52 -42.61 -25.35
C SER A 97 -3.01 -43.68 -26.37
N PRO A 98 -2.45 -43.76 -27.61
CA PRO A 98 -3.32 -43.96 -28.78
C PRO A 98 -2.89 -45.03 -29.83
N ASN A 99 -3.69 -45.11 -30.91
CA ASN A 99 -3.41 -45.61 -32.28
C ASN A 99 -3.45 -47.11 -32.63
N ALA A 100 -4.51 -47.51 -33.37
CA ALA A 100 -4.51 -48.34 -34.60
C ALA A 100 -5.96 -48.33 -35.19
N VAL A 101 -6.32 -47.77 -36.36
CA VAL A 101 -5.89 -47.91 -37.77
C VAL A 101 -6.73 -48.94 -38.58
N THR A 102 -7.28 -48.50 -39.72
CA THR A 102 -7.89 -49.23 -40.88
C THR A 102 -9.25 -49.98 -40.80
N THR A 103 -10.31 -49.34 -41.36
CA THR A 103 -11.25 -49.85 -42.43
C THR A 103 -12.14 -51.11 -42.25
N PRO A 104 -13.20 -51.34 -43.09
CA PRO A 104 -14.02 -50.44 -43.94
C PRO A 104 -15.58 -50.63 -43.83
N LYS A 105 -16.29 -49.72 -44.53
CA LYS A 105 -17.74 -49.65 -44.88
C LYS A 105 -18.64 -50.93 -44.82
N SER A 106 -19.70 -50.87 -44.01
CA SER A 106 -21.11 -51.25 -44.29
C SER A 106 -21.98 -50.93 -43.04
N SER A 107 -23.31 -50.77 -43.06
CA SER A 107 -24.25 -50.33 -44.11
C SER A 107 -25.57 -49.89 -43.46
N GLN A 108 -26.13 -48.74 -43.86
CA GLN A 108 -27.53 -48.30 -43.66
C GLN A 108 -28.15 -48.35 -42.24
N SER A 109 -28.25 -47.18 -41.60
CA SER A 109 -29.54 -46.69 -41.07
C SER A 109 -29.56 -45.17 -41.07
N GLN A 110 -30.76 -44.60 -41.23
CA GLN A 110 -31.02 -43.23 -41.68
C GLN A 110 -30.59 -42.15 -40.67
N SER A 111 -29.92 -41.11 -41.19
CA SER A 111 -29.96 -39.75 -40.64
C SER A 111 -30.79 -38.84 -41.56
N PRO A 112 -31.48 -37.84 -41.01
CA PRO A 112 -31.48 -36.53 -41.67
C PRO A 112 -31.25 -35.35 -40.70
N ALA A 113 -30.47 -34.37 -41.18
CA ALA A 113 -30.28 -33.00 -40.67
C ALA A 113 -29.64 -32.80 -39.27
N ASP A 114 -28.57 -32.00 -39.25
CA ASP A 114 -28.00 -31.39 -38.03
C ASP A 114 -28.94 -30.33 -37.42
N PRO A 115 -28.95 -30.22 -36.09
CA PRO A 115 -29.09 -28.94 -35.40
C PRO A 115 -27.71 -28.34 -35.05
N SER A 116 -27.59 -27.05 -35.37
CA SER A 116 -26.53 -26.07 -35.08
C SER A 116 -25.79 -26.17 -33.71
N PRO A 117 -24.56 -25.62 -33.60
CA PRO A 117 -23.66 -25.88 -32.47
C PRO A 117 -24.21 -25.41 -31.10
N VAL A 118 -23.97 -26.24 -30.09
CA VAL A 118 -24.27 -25.93 -28.67
C VAL A 118 -23.51 -24.67 -28.25
N SER A 119 -24.23 -23.71 -27.68
CA SER A 119 -23.72 -22.38 -27.36
C SER A 119 -22.65 -22.41 -26.26
N LYS A 120 -21.62 -21.58 -26.41
CA LYS A 120 -20.69 -21.27 -25.30
C LYS A 120 -21.47 -20.54 -24.20
N TRP A 121 -21.67 -21.20 -23.08
CA TRP A 121 -22.26 -20.59 -21.89
C TRP A 121 -21.32 -19.52 -21.33
N THR A 122 -21.84 -18.33 -21.07
CA THR A 122 -21.16 -17.25 -20.36
C THR A 122 -22.00 -16.91 -19.12
N PRO A 123 -21.45 -16.92 -17.90
CA PRO A 123 -22.20 -16.66 -16.69
C PRO A 123 -22.43 -15.15 -16.47
N GLU A 124 -23.62 -14.78 -16.00
CA GLU A 124 -24.07 -13.38 -15.84
C GLU A 124 -23.49 -12.66 -14.61
N GLY A 125 -22.43 -13.17 -13.98
CA GLY A 125 -21.82 -12.58 -12.80
C GLY A 125 -20.33 -12.89 -12.66
N LYS A 126 -19.62 -11.98 -11.99
CA LYS A 126 -18.15 -11.96 -11.91
C LYS A 126 -17.67 -12.19 -10.47
N LEU A 127 -16.52 -12.84 -10.34
CA LEU A 127 -15.73 -12.79 -9.10
C LEU A 127 -14.86 -11.53 -9.14
N VAL A 128 -15.17 -10.58 -8.25
CA VAL A 128 -14.40 -9.36 -8.04
C VAL A 128 -13.60 -9.51 -6.74
N GLU A 129 -12.50 -8.78 -6.61
CA GLU A 129 -11.59 -8.88 -5.48
C GLU A 129 -11.67 -7.58 -4.69
N ASP A 130 -12.04 -7.70 -3.41
CA ASP A 130 -12.02 -6.58 -2.47
C ASP A 130 -10.57 -6.16 -2.16
N SER A 131 -10.40 -4.88 -1.84
CA SER A 131 -9.21 -4.20 -1.31
C SER A 131 -8.36 -4.98 -0.28
N ASN A 132 -8.93 -5.99 0.39
CA ASN A 132 -8.24 -6.88 1.33
C ASN A 132 -7.73 -8.20 0.69
N GLY A 133 -7.71 -8.32 -0.64
CA GLY A 133 -7.32 -9.54 -1.35
C GLY A 133 -8.32 -10.69 -1.20
N LYS A 134 -9.62 -10.38 -1.10
CA LYS A 134 -10.70 -11.36 -0.89
C LYS A 134 -11.62 -11.40 -2.11
N LEU A 135 -11.84 -12.59 -2.68
CA LEU A 135 -12.79 -12.77 -3.78
C LEU A 135 -14.24 -12.77 -3.27
N ALA A 136 -15.08 -11.91 -3.85
CA ALA A 136 -16.52 -11.84 -3.68
C ALA A 136 -17.23 -12.01 -5.04
N PHE A 137 -18.43 -12.59 -5.05
CA PHE A 137 -19.23 -12.72 -6.27
C PHE A 137 -20.23 -11.56 -6.40
N MET A 138 -20.39 -11.01 -7.60
CA MET A 138 -21.28 -9.91 -7.92
C MET A 138 -21.95 -10.18 -9.28
N ASP A 139 -23.28 -10.12 -9.37
CA ASP A 139 -24.05 -10.24 -10.62
C ASP A 139 -24.78 -8.94 -11.01
N ASN A 140 -24.82 -7.93 -10.13
CA ASN A 140 -25.20 -6.58 -10.51
C ASN A 140 -24.09 -5.94 -11.38
N TYR A 141 -24.39 -5.69 -12.65
CA TYR A 141 -23.45 -5.13 -13.63
C TYR A 141 -22.93 -3.72 -13.28
N LEU A 142 -23.73 -2.89 -12.62
CA LEU A 142 -23.35 -1.51 -12.28
C LEU A 142 -22.31 -1.49 -11.15
N LEU A 143 -22.54 -2.28 -10.11
CA LEU A 143 -21.57 -2.53 -9.05
C LEU A 143 -20.39 -3.39 -9.53
N GLY A 144 -20.59 -4.26 -10.52
CA GLY A 144 -19.50 -4.92 -11.25
C GLY A 144 -18.59 -3.90 -11.94
N LEU A 145 -19.12 -3.03 -12.79
CA LEU A 145 -18.36 -1.99 -13.50
C LEU A 145 -17.75 -0.95 -12.56
N VAL A 146 -18.50 -0.46 -11.57
CA VAL A 146 -17.97 0.49 -10.57
C VAL A 146 -16.90 -0.17 -9.70
N ASN A 147 -17.04 -1.46 -9.34
CA ASN A 147 -15.98 -2.19 -8.65
C ASN A 147 -14.88 -2.67 -9.59
N GLU A 148 -15.05 -2.64 -10.92
CA GLU A 148 -13.99 -2.86 -11.92
C GLU A 148 -13.22 -1.59 -12.26
N GLU A 149 -13.85 -0.42 -12.24
CA GLU A 149 -13.18 0.87 -12.33
C GLU A 149 -12.53 1.24 -10.99
N LEU A 150 -13.19 0.97 -9.85
CA LEU A 150 -12.54 1.04 -8.54
C LEU A 150 -11.45 -0.02 -8.41
N ARG A 151 -11.61 -1.26 -8.90
CA ARG A 151 -10.51 -2.26 -8.95
C ARG A 151 -9.46 -1.87 -9.98
N ALA A 152 -9.77 -1.21 -11.09
CA ALA A 152 -8.74 -0.70 -11.99
C ALA A 152 -7.93 0.36 -11.24
N MET A 153 -8.58 1.32 -10.60
CA MET A 153 -7.94 2.30 -9.72
C MET A 153 -7.23 1.66 -8.52
N ASP A 154 -7.75 0.56 -7.95
CA ASP A 154 -7.27 -0.04 -6.70
C ASP A 154 -6.26 -1.18 -6.92
N GLU A 155 -6.23 -1.83 -8.08
CA GLU A 155 -5.10 -2.63 -8.58
C GLU A 155 -3.99 -1.69 -9.04
N LEU A 156 -4.32 -0.58 -9.72
CA LEU A 156 -3.36 0.50 -9.90
C LEU A 156 -2.80 0.95 -8.54
N ILE A 157 -3.59 0.90 -7.44
CA ILE A 157 -3.16 1.18 -6.05
C ILE A 157 -2.47 0.01 -5.30
N ASN A 158 -2.75 -1.26 -5.60
CA ASN A 158 -2.32 -2.40 -4.77
C ASN A 158 -1.51 -3.48 -5.52
N LEU A 159 -1.23 -3.32 -6.82
CA LEU A 159 -0.38 -4.24 -7.59
C LEU A 159 1.07 -4.36 -7.05
N ASP A 160 1.55 -3.42 -6.24
CA ASP A 160 2.87 -3.46 -5.56
C ASP A 160 2.81 -4.00 -4.10
N GLU A 161 1.63 -4.32 -3.53
CA GLU A 161 1.51 -4.84 -2.14
C GLU A 161 1.55 -6.38 -2.06
N ASN A 162 1.16 -7.08 -3.13
CA ASN A 162 0.79 -8.51 -3.10
C ASN A 162 1.98 -9.51 -3.13
N GLU A 163 3.05 -9.22 -2.39
CA GLU A 163 4.03 -10.23 -1.95
C GLU A 163 4.51 -10.03 -0.49
N ARG A 164 3.74 -9.32 0.36
CA ARG A 164 4.09 -9.07 1.77
C ARG A 164 3.00 -9.40 2.80
N SER A 165 2.76 -10.69 3.02
CA SER A 165 2.25 -11.14 4.32
C SER A 165 2.81 -12.49 4.78
N SER A 166 3.80 -12.47 5.68
CA SER A 166 3.94 -13.49 6.70
C SER A 166 3.25 -12.97 7.97
N PRO A 167 2.30 -13.71 8.59
CA PRO A 167 1.47 -13.18 9.65
C PRO A 167 2.18 -13.17 10.99
N LEU A 168 2.22 -12.01 11.67
CA LEU A 168 2.09 -11.87 13.13
C LEU A 168 1.94 -10.39 13.55
N ASP A 169 1.13 -10.21 14.60
CA ASP A 169 0.96 -9.04 15.48
C ASP A 169 0.41 -7.70 14.95
N SER A 170 -0.62 -7.21 15.65
CA SER A 170 -1.25 -5.87 15.52
C SER A 170 -1.94 -5.51 14.20
N ARG A 171 -2.83 -6.38 13.70
CA ARG A 171 -4.01 -5.89 12.97
C ARG A 171 -4.88 -5.02 13.90
N PRO A 172 -5.50 -3.94 13.42
CA PRO A 172 -6.69 -3.38 14.08
C PRO A 172 -7.77 -4.46 14.22
N SER A 173 -8.64 -4.33 15.22
CA SER A 173 -9.80 -5.22 15.37
C SER A 173 -10.75 -5.06 14.18
N ASP A 174 -10.85 -6.09 13.34
CA ASP A 174 -11.77 -6.12 12.20
C ASP A 174 -13.22 -6.08 12.73
N PRO A 175 -13.99 -4.98 12.49
CA PRO A 175 -15.33 -4.80 13.05
C PRO A 175 -16.33 -5.87 12.60
N ASN A 176 -16.02 -6.63 11.55
CA ASN A 176 -16.88 -7.71 11.07
C ASN A 176 -16.73 -8.99 11.91
N THR A 177 -15.59 -9.17 12.59
CA THR A 177 -15.45 -10.18 13.67
C THR A 177 -16.50 -9.91 14.76
N ASP A 178 -16.67 -8.62 15.06
CA ASP A 178 -17.54 -8.07 16.10
C ASP A 178 -19.04 -8.18 15.79
N LEU A 179 -19.42 -8.45 14.54
CA LEU A 179 -20.83 -8.55 14.12
C LEU A 179 -21.57 -9.73 14.78
N LEU A 180 -20.87 -10.87 14.98
CA LEU A 180 -21.39 -12.04 15.71
C LEU A 180 -20.46 -12.52 16.83
N LEU A 181 -19.15 -12.57 16.58
CA LEU A 181 -18.18 -13.34 17.38
C LEU A 181 -17.12 -12.49 18.09
N GLY A 182 -17.33 -11.17 18.16
CA GLY A 182 -16.45 -10.21 18.85
C GLY A 182 -16.00 -10.65 20.23
N ASP A 183 -14.69 -10.56 20.46
CA ASP A 183 -14.00 -10.94 21.68
C ASP A 183 -13.89 -9.70 22.59
N ASP A 184 -15.00 -9.35 23.24
CA ASP A 184 -15.13 -8.14 24.06
C ASP A 184 -14.17 -8.21 25.26
N ALA A 185 -12.97 -7.61 25.10
CA ALA A 185 -11.94 -7.48 26.13
C ALA A 185 -12.33 -6.58 27.32
N SER A 186 -13.60 -6.16 27.38
CA SER A 186 -14.23 -5.45 28.48
C SER A 186 -15.34 -6.30 29.09
N ASN A 187 -15.27 -6.55 30.40
CA ASN A 187 -16.33 -7.19 31.19
C ASN A 187 -17.53 -6.24 31.40
N SER A 188 -18.08 -5.66 30.33
CA SER A 188 -19.36 -4.96 30.37
C SER A 188 -20.49 -5.96 30.57
N SER A 189 -21.31 -5.72 31.58
CA SER A 189 -22.51 -6.49 31.84
C SER A 189 -23.72 -5.86 31.13
N VAL A 190 -24.79 -6.65 30.95
CA VAL A 190 -26.08 -6.16 30.44
C VAL A 190 -26.60 -4.97 31.26
N LEU A 191 -26.24 -4.89 32.55
CA LEU A 191 -26.62 -3.79 33.45
C LEU A 191 -25.95 -2.47 33.07
N ASP A 192 -24.70 -2.49 32.57
CA ASP A 192 -23.95 -1.29 32.17
C ASP A 192 -24.51 -0.65 30.88
N ALA A 193 -25.22 -1.44 30.08
CA ALA A 193 -25.95 -1.02 28.89
C ALA A 193 -27.42 -0.63 29.18
N TRP A 194 -27.96 -0.93 30.37
CA TRP A 194 -29.38 -0.69 30.66
C TRP A 194 -29.66 0.78 30.99
N PRO A 195 -30.67 1.43 30.37
CA PRO A 195 -31.01 2.82 30.66
C PRO A 195 -31.82 2.94 31.96
N GLY A 196 -31.67 4.06 32.66
CA GLY A 196 -32.48 4.36 33.86
C GLY A 196 -33.97 4.57 33.55
N ALA A 197 -34.83 4.39 34.55
CA ALA A 197 -36.30 4.41 34.43
C ALA A 197 -36.90 5.52 33.55
N ALA A 198 -36.51 6.78 33.77
CA ALA A 198 -37.02 7.91 33.00
C ALA A 198 -36.54 7.92 31.53
N LEU A 199 -35.39 7.27 31.25
CA LEU A 199 -34.83 7.14 29.92
C LEU A 199 -35.44 5.98 29.13
N VAL A 200 -35.85 4.89 29.80
CA VAL A 200 -36.62 3.78 29.20
C VAL A 200 -37.86 4.32 28.47
N PHE A 201 -38.70 5.09 29.17
CA PHE A 201 -39.89 5.69 28.55
C PHE A 201 -39.56 6.67 27.42
N LYS A 202 -38.51 7.49 27.56
CA LYS A 202 -38.14 8.45 26.51
C LYS A 202 -37.63 7.76 25.24
N LEU A 203 -36.81 6.72 25.37
CA LEU A 203 -36.34 5.92 24.23
C LEU A 203 -37.48 5.12 23.57
N TRP A 204 -38.42 4.59 24.37
CA TRP A 204 -39.63 3.96 23.86
C TRP A 204 -40.49 4.94 23.04
N GLN A 205 -40.73 6.15 23.54
CA GLN A 205 -41.50 7.16 22.81
C GLN A 205 -40.80 7.57 21.50
N ILE A 206 -39.48 7.81 21.52
CA ILE A 206 -38.69 8.09 20.31
C ILE A 206 -38.77 6.93 19.30
N PHE A 207 -38.77 5.68 19.76
CA PHE A 207 -38.99 4.52 18.89
C PHE A 207 -40.41 4.51 18.29
N LEU A 208 -41.44 4.76 19.09
CA LEU A 208 -42.84 4.82 18.61
C LEU A 208 -43.04 5.91 17.55
N ASP A 209 -42.48 7.10 17.77
CA ASP A 209 -42.68 8.25 16.88
C ASP A 209 -41.81 8.17 15.61
N ARG A 210 -40.55 7.73 15.72
CA ARG A 210 -39.57 7.82 14.62
C ARG A 210 -39.23 6.50 13.91
N VAL A 211 -39.49 5.34 14.51
CA VAL A 211 -39.04 4.04 13.98
C VAL A 211 -40.20 3.07 13.72
N ASN A 212 -41.12 2.93 14.68
CA ASN A 212 -42.22 1.97 14.57
C ASN A 212 -43.07 2.13 13.28
N PRO A 213 -43.39 3.34 12.76
CA PRO A 213 -44.19 3.48 11.53
C PRO A 213 -43.51 2.97 10.25
N PHE A 214 -42.19 2.72 10.29
CA PHE A 214 -41.40 2.20 9.18
C PHE A 214 -41.26 0.68 9.24
N THR A 215 -41.36 0.11 10.45
CA THR A 215 -41.06 -1.29 10.74
C THR A 215 -42.28 -2.12 11.13
N LYS A 216 -43.16 -1.61 12.01
CA LYS A 216 -44.36 -2.30 12.54
C LYS A 216 -44.16 -3.77 12.97
N VAL A 217 -42.94 -4.11 13.42
CA VAL A 217 -42.58 -5.47 13.86
C VAL A 217 -43.08 -5.80 15.28
N ILE A 218 -43.43 -4.79 16.08
CA ILE A 218 -43.95 -4.91 17.44
C ILE A 218 -45.41 -4.46 17.45
N HIS A 219 -46.27 -5.16 18.18
CA HIS A 219 -47.61 -4.69 18.52
C HIS A 219 -47.56 -3.87 19.81
N VAL A 220 -47.82 -2.57 19.72
CA VAL A 220 -47.58 -1.58 20.80
C VAL A 220 -48.32 -1.96 22.09
N HIS A 221 -49.62 -2.23 22.02
CA HIS A 221 -50.44 -2.40 23.22
C HIS A 221 -50.12 -3.68 24.03
N SER A 222 -49.68 -4.76 23.38
CA SER A 222 -49.26 -5.97 24.11
C SER A 222 -47.83 -5.87 24.65
N PHE A 223 -46.99 -4.98 24.11
CA PHE A 223 -45.61 -4.83 24.56
C PHE A 223 -45.44 -3.75 25.64
N GLN A 224 -46.31 -2.74 25.65
CA GLN A 224 -46.29 -1.62 26.60
C GLN A 224 -46.20 -2.04 28.10
N PRO A 225 -46.86 -3.12 28.59
CA PRO A 225 -46.69 -3.56 29.98
C PRO A 225 -45.24 -3.93 30.33
N HIS A 226 -44.50 -4.56 29.42
CA HIS A 226 -43.09 -4.90 29.64
C HIS A 226 -42.17 -3.69 29.63
N VAL A 227 -42.55 -2.62 28.92
CA VAL A 227 -41.84 -1.33 28.97
C VAL A 227 -42.03 -0.65 30.33
N VAL A 228 -43.21 -0.78 30.95
CA VAL A 228 -43.44 -0.31 32.33
C VAL A 228 -42.63 -1.15 33.32
N GLU A 229 -42.65 -2.48 33.19
CA GLU A 229 -41.88 -3.41 34.01
C GLU A 229 -40.36 -3.12 33.96
N ALA A 230 -39.83 -2.85 32.77
CA ALA A 230 -38.44 -2.46 32.51
C ALA A 230 -37.95 -1.21 33.25
N THR A 231 -38.85 -0.35 33.72
CA THR A 231 -38.47 0.83 34.52
C THR A 231 -38.05 0.47 35.94
N ASN A 232 -38.43 -0.70 36.45
CA ASN A 232 -37.95 -1.23 37.73
C ASN A 232 -36.55 -1.88 37.62
N GLY A 233 -35.98 -1.95 36.41
CA GLY A 233 -34.69 -2.56 36.11
C GLY A 233 -34.83 -3.87 35.32
N THR A 234 -33.80 -4.72 35.40
CA THR A 234 -33.75 -6.01 34.69
C THR A 234 -34.24 -7.20 35.54
N GLN A 235 -34.47 -7.01 36.83
CA GLN A 235 -34.87 -8.09 37.73
C GLN A 235 -36.34 -8.47 37.51
N GLY A 236 -36.57 -9.66 36.95
CA GLY A 236 -37.90 -10.21 36.66
C GLY A 236 -38.23 -10.27 35.17
N LEU A 237 -37.57 -9.48 34.33
CA LEU A 237 -37.78 -9.49 32.88
C LEU A 237 -37.25 -10.80 32.23
N PRO A 238 -38.01 -11.40 31.30
CA PRO A 238 -37.51 -12.46 30.43
C PRO A 238 -36.36 -11.98 29.51
N GLU A 239 -35.33 -12.81 29.33
CA GLU A 239 -34.13 -12.48 28.53
C GLU A 239 -34.46 -12.10 27.07
N ASN A 240 -35.46 -12.75 26.45
CA ASN A 240 -35.93 -12.43 25.10
C ASN A 240 -36.57 -11.03 25.03
N ILE A 241 -37.34 -10.64 26.04
CA ILE A 241 -37.93 -9.29 26.17
C ILE A 241 -36.82 -8.26 26.39
N MET A 242 -35.81 -8.56 27.19
CA MET A 242 -34.63 -7.70 27.37
C MET A 242 -33.86 -7.48 26.05
N ALA A 243 -33.67 -8.53 25.24
CA ALA A 243 -33.05 -8.41 23.92
C ALA A 243 -33.87 -7.52 22.96
N LEU A 244 -35.20 -7.61 23.00
CA LEU A 244 -36.06 -6.74 22.20
C LEU A 244 -36.03 -5.28 22.68
N LEU A 245 -36.05 -5.04 23.99
CA LEU A 245 -35.89 -3.71 24.58
C LEU A 245 -34.56 -3.05 24.21
N LEU A 246 -33.44 -3.78 24.26
CA LEU A 246 -32.15 -3.24 23.83
C LEU A 246 -32.11 -2.90 22.33
N SER A 247 -32.73 -3.70 21.46
CA SER A 247 -32.85 -3.36 20.03
C SER A 247 -33.75 -2.14 19.78
N ILE A 248 -34.83 -1.98 20.54
CA ILE A 248 -35.69 -0.78 20.55
C ILE A 248 -34.87 0.45 20.95
N PHE A 249 -34.11 0.37 22.04
CA PHE A 249 -33.27 1.47 22.53
C PHE A 249 -32.16 1.82 21.53
N LEU A 250 -31.49 0.82 20.94
CA LEU A 250 -30.49 1.03 19.89
C LEU A 250 -31.08 1.75 18.67
N MET A 251 -32.27 1.35 18.20
CA MET A 251 -32.94 2.02 17.08
C MET A 251 -33.41 3.44 17.43
N ALA A 252 -33.86 3.69 18.67
CA ALA A 252 -34.15 5.04 19.13
C ALA A 252 -32.90 5.94 19.10
N VAL A 253 -31.74 5.44 19.55
CA VAL A 253 -30.45 6.16 19.45
C VAL A 253 -30.02 6.38 18.00
N VAL A 254 -30.25 5.42 17.10
CA VAL A 254 -30.00 5.58 15.66
C VAL A 254 -30.88 6.70 15.06
N ALA A 255 -32.14 6.81 15.50
CA ALA A 255 -33.09 7.85 15.09
C ALA A 255 -32.95 9.21 15.83
N MET A 256 -31.90 9.40 16.65
CA MET A 256 -31.58 10.66 17.33
C MET A 256 -30.40 11.39 16.66
N SER A 257 -30.38 12.72 16.71
CA SER A 257 -29.18 13.49 16.35
C SER A 257 -28.06 13.31 17.37
N GLU A 258 -26.82 13.70 17.04
CA GLU A 258 -25.71 13.68 18.00
C GLU A 258 -25.97 14.63 19.18
N GLU A 259 -26.56 15.81 18.91
CA GLU A 259 -26.97 16.76 19.94
C GLU A 259 -28.09 16.21 20.85
N GLU A 260 -29.08 15.50 20.29
CA GLU A 260 -30.12 14.84 21.07
C GLU A 260 -29.54 13.73 21.96
N CYS A 261 -28.56 12.98 21.46
CA CYS A 261 -27.81 11.98 22.23
C CYS A 261 -27.03 12.62 23.38
N LEU A 262 -26.23 13.66 23.11
CA LEU A 262 -25.47 14.40 24.13
C LEU A 262 -26.39 15.04 25.18
N ASN A 263 -27.53 15.59 24.76
CA ASN A 263 -28.49 16.20 25.68
C ASN A 263 -29.26 15.17 26.52
N THR A 264 -29.65 14.03 25.94
CA THR A 264 -30.51 13.03 26.58
C THR A 264 -29.75 11.93 27.33
N LEU A 265 -28.69 11.40 26.73
CA LEU A 265 -27.94 10.23 27.19
C LEU A 265 -26.65 10.61 27.94
N LYS A 266 -26.19 11.86 27.79
CA LYS A 266 -24.88 12.35 28.24
C LYS A 266 -23.70 11.51 27.72
N LYS A 267 -23.89 10.87 26.56
CA LYS A 267 -22.93 10.06 25.79
C LYS A 267 -23.00 10.52 24.32
N THR A 268 -21.92 10.36 23.55
CA THR A 268 -21.98 10.55 22.08
C THR A 268 -22.82 9.43 21.44
N LYS A 269 -23.24 9.62 20.19
CA LYS A 269 -24.09 8.65 19.48
C LYS A 269 -23.38 7.29 19.29
N GLU A 270 -22.08 7.31 19.03
CA GLU A 270 -21.22 6.15 18.80
C GLU A 270 -21.06 5.33 20.08
N VAL A 271 -20.79 6.01 21.21
CA VAL A 271 -20.63 5.35 22.53
C VAL A 271 -21.95 4.76 23.01
N ALA A 272 -23.07 5.45 22.78
CA ALA A 272 -24.40 4.92 23.08
C ALA A 272 -24.72 3.68 22.21
N VAL A 273 -24.49 3.76 20.90
CA VAL A 273 -24.65 2.66 19.94
C VAL A 273 -23.82 1.44 20.36
N ALA A 274 -22.52 1.60 20.60
CA ALA A 274 -21.64 0.49 20.96
C ALA A 274 -22.08 -0.18 22.28
N SER A 275 -22.51 0.61 23.25
CA SER A 275 -23.04 0.13 24.53
C SER A 275 -24.30 -0.75 24.36
N PHE A 276 -25.28 -0.30 23.55
CA PHE A 276 -26.48 -1.10 23.30
C PHE A 276 -26.20 -2.33 22.43
N SER A 277 -25.37 -2.20 21.39
CA SER A 277 -24.99 -3.32 20.52
C SER A 277 -24.26 -4.44 21.28
N SER A 278 -23.29 -4.12 22.15
CA SER A 278 -22.61 -5.15 22.98
C SER A 278 -23.62 -5.86 23.90
N GLY A 279 -24.55 -5.13 24.53
CA GLY A 279 -25.64 -5.71 25.31
C GLY A 279 -26.52 -6.69 24.53
N ILE A 280 -26.93 -6.34 23.30
CA ILE A 280 -27.68 -7.24 22.41
C ILE A 280 -26.86 -8.50 22.09
N ARG A 281 -25.58 -8.35 21.70
CA ARG A 281 -24.68 -9.48 21.42
C ARG A 281 -24.54 -10.41 22.62
N GLN A 282 -24.45 -9.86 23.83
CA GLN A 282 -24.32 -10.63 25.08
C GLN A 282 -25.57 -11.49 25.36
N ILE A 283 -26.78 -10.92 25.28
CA ILE A 283 -28.02 -11.68 25.50
C ILE A 283 -28.25 -12.69 24.36
N MET A 284 -27.99 -12.33 23.10
CA MET A 284 -28.15 -13.27 21.97
C MET A 284 -27.23 -14.50 22.08
N ARG A 285 -26.05 -14.35 22.67
CA ARG A 285 -25.14 -15.46 23.01
C ARG A 285 -25.72 -16.34 24.12
N GLN A 286 -26.24 -15.75 25.20
CA GLN A 286 -26.89 -16.47 26.31
C GLN A 286 -28.09 -17.29 25.82
N LEU A 287 -29.00 -16.65 25.09
CA LEU A 287 -30.20 -17.27 24.49
C LEU A 287 -29.89 -18.32 23.41
N ASN A 288 -28.65 -18.44 22.93
CA ASN A 288 -28.27 -19.34 21.84
C ASN A 288 -29.16 -19.14 20.58
N PHE A 289 -29.33 -17.88 20.13
CA PHE A 289 -30.39 -17.43 19.20
C PHE A 289 -30.61 -18.30 17.93
N MET A 290 -29.57 -18.94 17.39
CA MET A 290 -29.68 -19.86 16.24
C MET A 290 -30.55 -21.10 16.52
N ARG A 291 -30.66 -21.52 17.79
CA ARG A 291 -31.42 -22.71 18.22
C ARG A 291 -32.85 -22.38 18.61
N THR A 292 -33.11 -21.19 19.15
CA THR A 292 -34.46 -20.73 19.56
C THR A 292 -35.46 -20.67 18.41
N ASN A 293 -36.75 -20.71 18.75
CA ASN A 293 -37.89 -20.63 17.82
C ASN A 293 -38.88 -19.52 18.23
N ASP A 294 -38.36 -18.43 18.82
CA ASP A 294 -39.16 -17.36 19.43
C ASP A 294 -39.29 -16.15 18.51
N LEU A 295 -40.52 -15.63 18.37
CA LEU A 295 -40.83 -14.44 17.57
C LEU A 295 -40.25 -13.17 18.18
N VAL A 296 -40.12 -13.08 19.52
CA VAL A 296 -39.55 -11.92 20.22
C VAL A 296 -38.06 -11.74 19.88
N ILE A 297 -37.31 -12.85 19.85
CA ILE A 297 -35.92 -12.88 19.41
C ILE A 297 -35.81 -12.48 17.94
N LEU A 298 -36.74 -12.95 17.09
CA LEU A 298 -36.75 -12.60 15.66
C LEU A 298 -37.08 -11.11 15.41
N GLN A 299 -37.98 -10.52 16.20
CA GLN A 299 -38.26 -9.08 16.21
C GLN A 299 -37.01 -8.27 16.64
N SER A 300 -36.32 -8.72 17.70
CA SER A 300 -35.08 -8.11 18.19
C SER A 300 -33.97 -8.13 17.13
N LEU A 301 -33.80 -9.26 16.43
CA LEU A 301 -32.86 -9.41 15.32
C LEU A 301 -33.23 -8.55 14.10
N CYS A 302 -34.52 -8.42 13.78
CA CYS A 302 -34.99 -7.56 12.68
C CYS A 302 -34.68 -6.08 12.95
N LEU A 303 -34.92 -5.59 14.16
CA LEU A 303 -34.52 -4.23 14.56
C LEU A 303 -32.99 -4.05 14.63
N TYR A 304 -32.25 -5.07 15.08
CA TYR A 304 -30.79 -5.03 15.09
C TYR A 304 -30.21 -4.95 13.67
N LEU A 305 -30.76 -5.69 12.69
CA LEU A 305 -30.40 -5.60 11.27
C LEU A 305 -30.54 -4.18 10.71
N TYR A 306 -31.67 -3.49 10.99
CA TYR A 306 -31.86 -2.09 10.60
C TYR A 306 -30.77 -1.15 11.14
N SER A 307 -30.15 -1.49 12.27
CA SER A 307 -29.11 -0.67 12.88
C SER A 307 -27.70 -0.86 12.28
N LEU A 308 -27.44 -1.91 11.50
CA LEU A 308 -26.06 -2.27 11.08
C LEU A 308 -25.45 -1.32 10.04
N GLN A 309 -26.29 -0.52 9.37
CA GLN A 309 -25.91 0.30 8.23
C GLN A 309 -24.79 1.31 8.56
N ASP A 310 -23.92 1.59 7.59
CA ASP A 310 -22.77 2.50 7.65
C ASP A 310 -21.71 2.15 8.73
N ARG A 311 -21.89 1.07 9.49
CA ARG A 311 -21.02 0.66 10.62
C ARG A 311 -20.34 -0.70 10.45
N TYR A 312 -20.90 -1.57 9.62
CA TYR A 312 -20.38 -2.91 9.31
C TYR A 312 -20.31 -3.13 7.79
N ASP A 313 -19.53 -4.12 7.35
CA ASP A 313 -19.47 -4.53 5.95
C ASP A 313 -20.87 -4.92 5.41
N ARG A 314 -21.10 -4.58 4.14
CA ARG A 314 -22.35 -4.82 3.40
C ARG A 314 -22.59 -6.31 3.20
N HIS A 315 -21.57 -7.04 2.76
CA HIS A 315 -21.66 -8.49 2.52
C HIS A 315 -21.87 -9.25 3.84
N SER A 316 -21.16 -8.86 4.90
CA SER A 316 -21.32 -9.42 6.25
C SER A 316 -22.74 -9.18 6.81
N SER A 317 -23.30 -8.00 6.57
CA SER A 317 -24.68 -7.67 6.94
C SER A 317 -25.71 -8.51 6.15
N TRP A 318 -25.47 -8.74 4.84
CA TRP A 318 -26.31 -9.62 4.02
C TRP A 318 -26.25 -11.09 4.46
N VAL A 319 -25.05 -11.64 4.72
CA VAL A 319 -24.88 -13.02 5.22
C VAL A 319 -25.59 -13.22 6.57
N PHE A 320 -25.57 -12.21 7.43
CA PHE A 320 -26.32 -12.23 8.69
C PHE A 320 -27.84 -12.13 8.47
N SER A 321 -28.31 -11.28 7.55
CA SER A 321 -29.72 -11.24 7.11
C SER A 321 -30.21 -12.61 6.62
N GLY A 322 -29.47 -13.26 5.73
CA GLY A 322 -29.77 -14.61 5.26
C GLY A 322 -29.76 -15.67 6.36
N THR A 323 -29.01 -15.46 7.45
CA THR A 323 -29.05 -16.31 8.65
C THR A 323 -30.34 -16.11 9.43
N VAL A 324 -30.78 -14.86 9.64
CA VAL A 324 -32.04 -14.51 10.32
C VAL A 324 -33.25 -15.02 9.52
N ILE A 325 -33.22 -14.94 8.18
CA ILE A 325 -34.24 -15.54 7.30
C ILE A 325 -34.31 -17.06 7.45
N ARG A 326 -33.18 -17.77 7.58
CA ARG A 326 -33.19 -19.23 7.81
C ARG A 326 -33.79 -19.60 9.17
N ILE A 327 -33.64 -18.75 10.20
CA ILE A 327 -34.34 -18.91 11.49
C ILE A 327 -35.85 -18.68 11.30
N ALA A 328 -36.27 -17.64 10.58
CA ALA A 328 -37.67 -17.38 10.25
C ALA A 328 -38.32 -18.53 9.44
N GLN A 329 -37.59 -19.09 8.47
CA GLN A 329 -38.00 -20.26 7.69
C GLN A 329 -38.20 -21.51 8.57
N LYS A 330 -37.25 -21.80 9.46
CA LYS A 330 -37.32 -22.86 10.49
C LYS A 330 -38.52 -22.69 11.44
N MET A 331 -38.93 -21.46 11.71
CA MET A 331 -40.13 -21.11 12.49
C MET A 331 -41.44 -21.10 11.67
N GLY A 332 -41.37 -21.38 10.36
CA GLY A 332 -42.53 -21.45 9.47
C GLY A 332 -43.08 -20.12 8.96
N LEU A 333 -42.39 -18.99 9.15
CA LEU A 333 -42.91 -17.66 8.79
C LEU A 333 -43.09 -17.43 7.27
N HIS A 334 -42.53 -18.30 6.44
CA HIS A 334 -42.70 -18.30 4.98
C HIS A 334 -44.04 -18.90 4.51
N ARG A 335 -44.80 -19.53 5.43
CA ARG A 335 -46.16 -20.05 5.23
C ARG A 335 -47.15 -19.13 5.92
N ASP A 336 -48.33 -18.92 5.32
CA ASP A 336 -49.34 -18.07 5.93
C ASP A 336 -49.90 -18.70 7.21
N GLY A 337 -50.00 -17.91 8.28
CA GLY A 337 -50.42 -18.43 9.59
C GLY A 337 -51.80 -19.08 9.59
N ASP A 338 -52.68 -18.66 8.67
CA ASP A 338 -54.04 -19.17 8.55
C ASP A 338 -54.07 -20.58 7.91
N VAL A 339 -53.10 -20.90 7.02
CA VAL A 339 -52.87 -22.25 6.49
C VAL A 339 -52.29 -23.18 7.57
N LEU A 340 -51.55 -22.61 8.52
CA LEU A 340 -51.02 -23.32 9.69
C LEU A 340 -52.02 -23.43 10.86
N GLY A 341 -53.24 -22.88 10.73
CA GLY A 341 -54.26 -22.90 11.78
C GLY A 341 -53.94 -22.06 13.02
N LEU A 342 -53.11 -21.02 12.89
CA LEU A 342 -52.76 -20.11 13.97
C LEU A 342 -53.87 -19.10 14.27
N LYS A 343 -53.78 -18.40 15.41
CA LYS A 343 -54.70 -17.30 15.73
C LYS A 343 -54.46 -16.10 14.81
N PRO A 344 -55.51 -15.32 14.46
CA PRO A 344 -55.36 -14.13 13.61
C PRO A 344 -54.26 -13.15 14.05
N PHE A 345 -54.12 -12.89 15.36
CA PHE A 345 -53.04 -12.06 15.91
C PHE A 345 -51.64 -12.65 15.63
N GLU A 346 -51.49 -13.96 15.78
CA GLU A 346 -50.22 -14.66 15.55
C GLU A 346 -49.88 -14.72 14.05
N SER A 347 -50.89 -14.92 13.18
CA SER A 347 -50.76 -14.82 11.72
C SER A 347 -50.28 -13.44 11.27
N GLU A 348 -50.95 -12.37 11.72
CA GLU A 348 -50.62 -11.01 11.29
C GLU A 348 -49.26 -10.54 11.81
N MET A 349 -48.90 -10.85 13.06
CA MET A 349 -47.55 -10.55 13.57
C MET A 349 -46.46 -11.34 12.84
N ARG A 350 -46.72 -12.57 12.40
CA ARG A 350 -45.81 -13.34 11.55
C ARG A 350 -45.64 -12.71 10.16
N ARG A 351 -46.73 -12.26 9.52
CA ARG A 351 -46.65 -11.53 8.23
C ARG A 351 -45.81 -10.26 8.36
N ARG A 352 -46.07 -9.44 9.38
CA ARG A 352 -45.33 -8.18 9.64
C ARG A 352 -43.83 -8.41 9.77
N VAL A 353 -43.40 -9.39 10.56
CA VAL A 353 -41.97 -9.72 10.74
C VAL A 353 -41.37 -10.34 9.47
N TRP A 354 -42.07 -11.26 8.79
CA TRP A 354 -41.58 -11.89 7.56
C TRP A 354 -41.31 -10.88 6.45
N TRP A 355 -42.28 -10.01 6.15
CA TRP A 355 -42.15 -9.02 5.09
C TRP A 355 -41.06 -7.97 5.35
N GLN A 356 -40.80 -7.64 6.62
CA GLN A 356 -39.69 -6.77 6.99
C GLN A 356 -38.32 -7.44 6.80
N LEU A 357 -38.19 -8.75 7.11
CA LEU A 357 -36.97 -9.52 6.81
C LEU A 357 -36.73 -9.67 5.30
N VAL A 358 -37.78 -9.96 4.52
CA VAL A 358 -37.74 -9.99 3.05
C VAL A 358 -37.31 -8.62 2.48
N SER A 359 -37.81 -7.52 3.04
CA SER A 359 -37.44 -6.14 2.66
C SER A 359 -35.99 -5.77 3.01
N LEU A 360 -35.47 -6.28 4.13
CA LEU A 360 -34.08 -6.11 4.54
C LEU A 360 -33.14 -6.88 3.62
N ASP A 361 -33.43 -8.14 3.33
CA ASP A 361 -32.54 -9.02 2.56
C ASP A 361 -32.46 -8.63 1.08
N ALA A 362 -33.61 -8.33 0.45
CA ALA A 362 -33.64 -7.77 -0.90
C ALA A 362 -32.76 -6.52 -1.04
N LYS A 363 -32.70 -5.70 0.00
CA LYS A 363 -31.89 -4.49 0.02
C LYS A 363 -30.41 -4.74 0.33
N PHE A 364 -30.08 -5.60 1.28
CA PHE A 364 -28.70 -5.96 1.57
C PHE A 364 -28.06 -6.74 0.41
N ALA A 365 -28.83 -7.53 -0.34
CA ALA A 365 -28.41 -8.15 -1.59
C ALA A 365 -28.00 -7.08 -2.63
N LEU A 366 -28.90 -6.14 -2.94
CA LEU A 366 -28.63 -5.02 -3.87
C LEU A 366 -27.40 -4.20 -3.45
N PHE A 367 -27.32 -3.80 -2.18
CA PHE A 367 -26.19 -3.02 -1.63
C PHE A 367 -24.85 -3.80 -1.60
N SER A 368 -24.90 -5.13 -1.74
CA SER A 368 -23.75 -6.02 -1.84
C SER A 368 -23.43 -6.46 -3.28
N GLY A 369 -24.10 -5.89 -4.29
CA GLY A 369 -23.86 -6.21 -5.70
C GLY A 369 -24.56 -7.47 -6.22
N PHE A 370 -25.64 -7.90 -5.58
CA PHE A 370 -26.52 -8.96 -6.08
C PHE A 370 -27.81 -8.36 -6.68
N GLY A 371 -28.11 -8.68 -7.94
CA GLY A 371 -29.28 -8.16 -8.66
C GLY A 371 -30.63 -8.78 -8.25
N HIS A 372 -30.63 -9.71 -7.30
CA HIS A 372 -31.85 -10.27 -6.68
C HIS A 372 -31.53 -10.93 -5.33
N SER A 373 -32.56 -11.15 -4.49
CA SER A 373 -32.42 -11.92 -3.24
C SER A 373 -32.81 -13.39 -3.44
N LEU A 374 -32.01 -14.30 -2.85
CA LEU A 374 -32.11 -15.75 -3.02
C LEU A 374 -33.15 -16.40 -2.08
N LEU A 375 -34.35 -15.83 -2.05
CA LEU A 375 -35.47 -16.34 -1.28
C LEU A 375 -36.04 -17.64 -1.89
N PRO A 376 -36.71 -18.50 -1.09
CA PRO A 376 -37.43 -19.66 -1.61
C PRO A 376 -38.53 -19.20 -2.57
N ARG A 377 -38.66 -19.83 -3.73
CA ARG A 377 -39.64 -19.43 -4.76
C ARG A 377 -41.09 -19.72 -4.35
N ASP A 378 -41.31 -20.79 -3.58
CA ASP A 378 -42.64 -21.34 -3.30
C ASP A 378 -43.16 -20.94 -1.90
N TRP A 379 -43.30 -19.64 -1.62
CA TRP A 379 -43.82 -19.09 -0.36
C TRP A 379 -45.21 -18.45 -0.52
N ASP A 380 -46.04 -18.57 0.52
CA ASP A 380 -47.47 -18.20 0.50
C ASP A 380 -47.90 -17.21 1.59
N ALA A 381 -46.99 -16.83 2.51
CA ALA A 381 -47.27 -15.84 3.55
C ALA A 381 -47.76 -14.51 2.96
N ARG A 382 -49.00 -14.13 3.30
CA ARG A 382 -49.69 -13.00 2.66
C ARG A 382 -49.10 -11.66 3.09
N GLU A 383 -49.36 -10.61 2.31
CA GLU A 383 -49.00 -9.24 2.70
C GLU A 383 -49.70 -8.85 4.03
N PRO A 384 -49.07 -8.03 4.89
CA PRO A 384 -49.70 -7.58 6.15
C PRO A 384 -50.95 -6.74 5.88
N SER A 385 -51.93 -6.79 6.77
CA SER A 385 -53.18 -6.03 6.63
C SER A 385 -53.01 -4.55 6.99
N ASN A 386 -53.89 -3.68 6.48
CA ASN A 386 -53.95 -2.23 6.70
C ASN A 386 -54.51 -1.86 8.09
N LEU A 387 -54.14 -2.63 9.12
CA LEU A 387 -54.67 -2.54 10.48
C LEU A 387 -53.72 -1.72 11.36
N ASN A 388 -54.26 -0.76 12.12
CA ASN A 388 -53.49 -0.15 13.20
C ASN A 388 -53.37 -1.15 14.35
N ASP A 389 -52.43 -0.92 15.25
CA ASP A 389 -52.22 -1.79 16.41
C ASP A 389 -53.46 -1.84 17.32
N ALA A 390 -54.19 -0.74 17.44
CA ALA A 390 -55.47 -0.67 18.14
C ALA A 390 -56.61 -1.51 17.52
N ASP A 391 -56.45 -1.99 16.27
CA ASP A 391 -57.44 -2.78 15.54
C ASP A 391 -57.22 -4.32 15.74
N ILE A 392 -56.21 -4.75 16.51
CA ILE A 392 -55.80 -6.16 16.66
C ILE A 392 -55.61 -6.56 18.14
N PHE A 393 -56.15 -7.71 18.56
CA PHE A 393 -56.09 -8.16 19.95
C PHE A 393 -55.58 -9.61 20.07
N PRO A 394 -54.67 -9.94 21.02
CA PRO A 394 -54.17 -11.31 21.23
C PRO A 394 -55.23 -12.36 21.56
N ALA A 395 -56.42 -11.93 21.99
CA ALA A 395 -57.57 -12.79 22.30
C ALA A 395 -58.55 -12.97 21.12
N ALA A 396 -58.30 -12.34 19.97
CA ALA A 396 -59.19 -12.42 18.81
C ALA A 396 -59.21 -13.83 18.19
N THR A 397 -60.41 -14.39 18.02
CA THR A 397 -60.65 -15.71 17.42
C THR A 397 -61.12 -15.65 15.97
N GLN A 398 -61.56 -14.47 15.50
CA GLN A 398 -61.91 -14.18 14.11
C GLN A 398 -60.95 -13.11 13.56
N PRO A 399 -60.63 -13.13 12.25
CA PRO A 399 -59.76 -12.12 11.65
C PRO A 399 -60.46 -10.75 11.54
N THR A 400 -59.77 -9.68 11.96
CA THR A 400 -60.24 -8.30 11.73
C THR A 400 -60.30 -8.00 10.23
N PRO A 401 -61.38 -7.42 9.70
CA PRO A 401 -61.46 -7.02 8.29
C PRO A 401 -60.51 -5.86 7.95
N ASP A 402 -60.02 -5.82 6.72
CA ASP A 402 -59.05 -4.81 6.27
C ASP A 402 -59.64 -3.39 6.26
N ARG A 403 -58.84 -2.39 6.65
CA ARG A 403 -59.29 -1.00 6.82
C ARG A 403 -59.35 -0.28 5.48
N ASP A 404 -60.51 0.27 5.12
CA ASP A 404 -60.70 1.04 3.88
C ASP A 404 -60.43 2.54 4.09
N GLY A 405 -59.19 2.87 4.47
CA GLY A 405 -58.80 4.25 4.78
C GLY A 405 -57.39 4.37 5.38
N PRO A 406 -56.99 5.59 5.82
CA PRO A 406 -55.65 5.86 6.33
C PRO A 406 -55.33 5.09 7.61
N SER A 407 -54.06 4.68 7.73
CA SER A 407 -53.50 3.87 8.80
C SER A 407 -52.00 4.14 8.98
N GLU A 408 -51.47 3.77 10.14
CA GLU A 408 -50.04 3.77 10.45
C GLU A 408 -49.24 2.72 9.66
N MET A 409 -49.91 1.79 8.95
CA MET A 409 -49.28 0.77 8.12
C MET A 409 -48.90 1.27 6.71
N ILE A 410 -49.37 2.45 6.30
CA ILE A 410 -49.26 2.96 4.92
C ILE A 410 -47.86 2.83 4.31
N LEU A 411 -46.82 3.20 5.07
CA LEU A 411 -45.45 3.20 4.60
C LEU A 411 -44.87 1.78 4.51
N CYS A 412 -45.23 0.89 5.45
CA CYS A 412 -44.92 -0.52 5.36
C CYS A 412 -45.58 -1.16 4.12
N LEU A 413 -46.86 -0.88 3.85
CA LEU A 413 -47.57 -1.41 2.68
C LEU A 413 -46.91 -0.97 1.36
N VAL A 414 -46.60 0.32 1.21
CA VAL A 414 -45.87 0.84 0.03
C VAL A 414 -44.52 0.15 -0.13
N ARG A 415 -43.72 0.03 0.94
CA ARG A 415 -42.45 -0.69 0.91
C ARG A 415 -42.61 -2.17 0.53
N HIS A 416 -43.60 -2.86 1.08
CA HIS A 416 -43.85 -4.28 0.78
C HIS A 416 -44.28 -4.49 -0.69
N LYS A 417 -45.06 -3.58 -1.29
CA LYS A 417 -45.35 -3.62 -2.74
C LYS A 417 -44.09 -3.46 -3.60
N ILE A 418 -43.22 -2.50 -3.26
CA ILE A 418 -41.94 -2.28 -3.96
C ILE A 418 -41.03 -3.51 -3.82
N THR A 419 -40.87 -4.03 -2.61
CA THR A 419 -40.09 -5.23 -2.33
C THR A 419 -40.67 -6.46 -3.03
N LYS A 420 -42.00 -6.64 -3.07
CA LYS A 420 -42.64 -7.73 -3.82
C LYS A 420 -42.27 -7.66 -5.30
N PHE A 421 -42.41 -6.49 -5.92
CA PHE A 421 -42.02 -6.30 -7.32
C PHE A 421 -40.53 -6.60 -7.56
N LEU A 422 -39.62 -6.17 -6.68
CA LEU A 422 -38.18 -6.45 -6.80
C LEU A 422 -37.83 -7.93 -6.62
N VAL A 423 -38.58 -8.69 -5.82
CA VAL A 423 -38.40 -10.14 -5.64
C VAL A 423 -39.04 -10.95 -6.78
N ASP A 424 -40.21 -10.52 -7.26
CA ASP A 424 -40.96 -11.20 -8.33
C ASP A 424 -40.39 -10.93 -9.74
N THR A 425 -39.59 -9.87 -9.95
CA THR A 425 -39.01 -9.49 -11.25
C THR A 425 -37.46 -9.49 -11.27
N PRO A 426 -36.79 -10.63 -10.99
CA PRO A 426 -35.34 -10.75 -11.11
C PRO A 426 -34.88 -10.49 -12.55
N GLY A 427 -33.70 -9.88 -12.72
CA GLY A 427 -33.18 -9.51 -14.05
C GLY A 427 -33.68 -8.17 -14.60
N LEU A 428 -34.51 -7.45 -13.84
CA LEU A 428 -34.91 -6.08 -14.18
C LEU A 428 -33.73 -5.10 -14.20
N GLU A 429 -32.65 -5.35 -13.45
CA GLU A 429 -31.47 -4.47 -13.42
C GLU A 429 -30.68 -4.44 -14.74
N PRO A 430 -30.34 -5.59 -15.36
CA PRO A 430 -29.95 -5.63 -16.77
C PRO A 430 -30.86 -4.79 -17.67
N VAL A 431 -32.19 -4.94 -17.60
CA VAL A 431 -33.11 -4.19 -18.48
C VAL A 431 -33.18 -2.68 -18.17
N LYS A 432 -32.89 -2.25 -16.93
CA LYS A 432 -32.74 -0.83 -16.58
C LYS A 432 -31.55 -0.14 -17.29
N MET A 433 -30.55 -0.89 -17.78
CA MET A 433 -29.37 -0.33 -18.47
C MET A 433 -29.02 -0.95 -19.84
N MET A 434 -29.65 -2.07 -20.25
CA MET A 434 -29.50 -2.68 -21.58
C MET A 434 -30.09 -1.87 -22.74
N SER A 435 -30.43 -0.60 -22.49
CA SER A 435 -30.63 0.41 -23.52
C SER A 435 -29.32 0.93 -24.11
N GLU A 436 -28.16 0.63 -23.51
CA GLU A 436 -26.90 1.37 -23.75
C GLU A 436 -25.81 0.57 -24.49
N LEU A 437 -25.89 -0.76 -24.54
CA LEU A 437 -24.91 -1.61 -25.24
C LEU A 437 -25.56 -2.38 -26.39
N ASN A 438 -25.22 -1.99 -27.62
CA ASN A 438 -25.62 -2.70 -28.83
C ASN A 438 -24.79 -3.97 -29.05
N GLU A 439 -25.48 -5.06 -29.41
CA GLU A 439 -25.05 -6.24 -30.17
C GLU A 439 -23.88 -7.12 -29.68
N SER A 440 -22.99 -6.65 -28.80
CA SER A 440 -21.75 -7.36 -28.45
C SER A 440 -21.92 -8.51 -27.44
N SER A 441 -22.91 -8.43 -26.54
CA SER A 441 -23.18 -9.46 -25.54
C SER A 441 -24.19 -10.50 -26.07
N GLY A 442 -23.68 -11.59 -26.65
CA GLY A 442 -24.47 -12.74 -27.11
C GLY A 442 -25.07 -13.61 -26.00
N ALA A 443 -25.66 -12.99 -24.97
CA ALA A 443 -26.30 -13.67 -23.85
C ALA A 443 -27.66 -14.27 -24.27
N PRO A 444 -27.95 -15.55 -23.96
CA PRO A 444 -29.26 -16.14 -24.23
C PRO A 444 -30.33 -15.57 -23.26
N PRO A 445 -31.59 -15.43 -23.68
CA PRO A 445 -32.63 -14.83 -22.85
C PRO A 445 -32.96 -15.71 -21.64
N VAL A 446 -32.75 -15.18 -20.43
CA VAL A 446 -33.02 -15.82 -19.12
C VAL A 446 -34.44 -16.37 -18.98
N ALA A 447 -35.40 -15.85 -19.75
CA ALA A 447 -36.81 -16.27 -19.75
C ALA A 447 -37.25 -17.06 -21.01
N GLY A 448 -36.33 -17.46 -21.89
CA GLY A 448 -36.62 -18.31 -23.05
C GLY A 448 -37.49 -17.68 -24.16
N GLY A 449 -37.73 -16.36 -24.12
CA GLY A 449 -38.50 -15.60 -25.11
C GLY A 449 -37.67 -14.54 -25.84
N THR A 450 -38.25 -13.87 -26.84
CA THR A 450 -37.59 -12.77 -27.56
C THR A 450 -37.41 -11.53 -26.67
N ARG A 451 -36.49 -10.62 -27.06
CA ARG A 451 -36.26 -9.33 -26.36
C ARG A 451 -37.57 -8.55 -26.15
N GLU A 452 -38.45 -8.59 -27.15
CA GLU A 452 -39.78 -7.95 -27.12
C GLU A 452 -40.72 -8.58 -26.09
N GLN A 453 -40.71 -9.91 -25.97
CA GLN A 453 -41.52 -10.64 -24.97
C GLN A 453 -41.04 -10.35 -23.55
N GLN A 454 -39.72 -10.30 -23.32
CA GLN A 454 -39.16 -9.89 -22.02
C GLN A 454 -39.51 -8.43 -21.69
N MET A 455 -39.40 -7.52 -22.66
CA MET A 455 -39.70 -6.10 -22.47
C MET A 455 -41.20 -5.86 -22.17
N SER A 456 -42.09 -6.58 -22.88
CA SER A 456 -43.53 -6.60 -22.61
C SER A 456 -43.85 -7.13 -21.21
N TYR A 457 -43.17 -8.20 -20.78
CA TYR A 457 -43.28 -8.73 -19.41
C TYR A 457 -42.92 -7.67 -18.35
N TYR A 458 -41.79 -6.98 -18.48
CA TYR A 458 -41.40 -5.94 -17.51
C TYR A 458 -42.36 -4.74 -17.51
N LEU A 459 -42.79 -4.26 -18.69
CA LEU A 459 -43.77 -3.17 -18.79
C LEU A 459 -45.09 -3.53 -18.09
N THR A 460 -45.60 -4.74 -18.32
CA THR A 460 -46.81 -5.27 -17.64
C THR A 460 -46.65 -5.27 -16.12
N HIS A 461 -45.50 -5.70 -15.60
CA HIS A 461 -45.26 -5.73 -14.15
C HIS A 461 -45.11 -4.31 -13.56
N PHE A 462 -44.54 -3.36 -14.29
CA PHE A 462 -44.52 -1.95 -13.90
C PHE A 462 -45.91 -1.29 -13.93
N GLU A 463 -46.83 -1.73 -14.80
CA GLU A 463 -48.22 -1.27 -14.82
C GLU A 463 -49.01 -1.84 -13.63
N LEU A 464 -48.84 -3.13 -13.32
CA LEU A 464 -49.43 -3.76 -12.12
C LEU A 464 -48.91 -3.11 -10.82
N LEU A 465 -47.63 -2.73 -10.75
CA LEU A 465 -47.08 -1.98 -9.62
C LEU A 465 -47.67 -0.56 -9.55
N GLU A 466 -47.74 0.17 -10.67
CA GLU A 466 -48.33 1.52 -10.71
C GLU A 466 -49.80 1.51 -10.27
N GLN A 467 -50.61 0.59 -10.81
CA GLN A 467 -52.01 0.41 -10.38
C GLN A 467 -52.11 0.09 -8.89
N SER A 468 -51.23 -0.77 -8.36
CA SER A 468 -51.20 -1.12 -6.94
C SER A 468 -50.82 0.07 -6.03
N LEU A 469 -49.83 0.88 -6.44
CA LEU A 469 -49.39 2.05 -5.69
C LEU A 469 -50.39 3.21 -5.79
N GLN A 470 -51.02 3.41 -6.95
CA GLN A 470 -52.05 4.42 -7.17
C GLN A 470 -53.32 4.10 -6.36
N HIS A 471 -53.76 2.83 -6.32
CA HIS A 471 -54.84 2.39 -5.45
C HIS A 471 -54.52 2.64 -3.95
N ILE A 472 -53.28 2.43 -3.52
CA ILE A 472 -52.84 2.77 -2.16
C ILE A 472 -52.86 4.29 -1.92
N LEU A 473 -52.48 5.09 -2.91
CA LEU A 473 -52.51 6.55 -2.84
C LEU A 473 -53.94 7.08 -2.70
N ASP A 474 -54.87 6.61 -3.55
CA ASP A 474 -56.24 7.13 -3.64
C ASP A 474 -57.15 6.65 -2.50
N HIS A 475 -57.01 5.40 -2.04
CA HIS A 475 -57.88 4.81 -1.02
C HIS A 475 -57.28 4.78 0.40
N ARG A 476 -55.94 4.79 0.55
CA ARG A 476 -55.26 4.54 1.83
C ARG A 476 -54.31 5.65 2.27
N CYS A 477 -54.06 6.66 1.44
CA CYS A 477 -53.18 7.78 1.79
C CYS A 477 -53.97 9.08 2.04
N ASN A 478 -53.61 9.81 3.09
CA ASN A 478 -54.09 11.18 3.32
C ASN A 478 -52.96 12.03 3.91
N PRO A 479 -52.42 13.02 3.19
CA PRO A 479 -51.33 13.87 3.68
C PRO A 479 -51.64 14.58 5.02
N HIS A 480 -52.92 14.84 5.32
CA HIS A 480 -53.34 15.47 6.58
C HIS A 480 -53.41 14.49 7.77
N ALA A 481 -53.31 13.17 7.54
CA ALA A 481 -53.36 12.16 8.59
C ALA A 481 -51.99 11.92 9.28
N GLY A 482 -50.89 12.48 8.76
CA GLY A 482 -49.59 12.50 9.42
C GLY A 482 -48.40 12.46 8.46
N GLN A 483 -47.21 12.79 8.96
CA GLN A 483 -45.99 12.89 8.15
C GLN A 483 -45.61 11.58 7.43
N VAL A 484 -45.99 10.43 8.00
CA VAL A 484 -45.80 9.10 7.40
C VAL A 484 -46.58 8.96 6.08
N HIS A 485 -47.75 9.60 5.95
CA HIS A 485 -48.51 9.66 4.70
C HIS A 485 -47.87 10.60 3.67
N VAL A 486 -47.37 11.76 4.09
CA VAL A 486 -46.62 12.69 3.22
C VAL A 486 -45.40 11.99 2.62
N MET A 487 -44.65 11.25 3.45
CA MET A 487 -43.49 10.48 3.02
C MET A 487 -43.88 9.33 2.07
N ALA A 488 -44.98 8.62 2.34
CA ALA A 488 -45.50 7.57 1.45
C ALA A 488 -45.93 8.13 0.08
N GLN A 489 -46.62 9.27 0.04
CA GLN A 489 -46.97 9.97 -1.20
C GLN A 489 -45.72 10.39 -1.98
N GLY A 490 -44.69 10.88 -1.30
CA GLY A 490 -43.41 11.26 -1.90
C GLY A 490 -42.67 10.07 -2.54
N LEU A 491 -42.57 8.93 -1.82
CA LEU A 491 -42.01 7.68 -2.35
C LEU A 491 -42.73 7.21 -3.61
N ILE A 492 -44.07 7.14 -3.57
CA ILE A 492 -44.88 6.76 -4.74
C ILE A 492 -44.61 7.70 -5.91
N SER A 493 -44.69 9.01 -5.68
CA SER A 493 -44.49 10.04 -6.71
C SER A 493 -43.12 9.94 -7.38
N ALA A 494 -42.06 9.71 -6.59
CA ALA A 494 -40.70 9.55 -7.11
C ALA A 494 -40.50 8.27 -7.92
N LEU A 495 -41.08 7.14 -7.49
CA LEU A 495 -41.04 5.89 -8.25
C LEU A 495 -41.79 6.01 -9.59
N LEU A 496 -42.89 6.76 -9.63
CA LEU A 496 -43.61 7.07 -10.88
C LEU A 496 -42.86 8.05 -11.78
N VAL A 497 -41.98 8.91 -11.23
CA VAL A 497 -41.01 9.69 -12.04
C VAL A 497 -39.93 8.77 -12.62
N GLN A 498 -39.33 7.89 -11.81
CA GLN A 498 -38.31 6.93 -12.26
C GLN A 498 -38.84 5.97 -13.33
N LYS A 499 -40.07 5.46 -13.17
CA LYS A 499 -40.78 4.65 -14.19
C LYS A 499 -40.89 5.42 -15.52
N ARG A 500 -41.28 6.69 -15.50
CA ARG A 500 -41.44 7.52 -16.71
C ARG A 500 -40.10 7.76 -17.43
N HIS A 501 -39.01 7.98 -16.69
CA HIS A 501 -37.67 8.09 -17.29
C HIS A 501 -37.22 6.77 -17.92
N LEU A 502 -37.40 5.64 -17.22
CA LEU A 502 -37.04 4.31 -17.72
C LEU A 502 -37.83 3.96 -18.99
N ILE A 503 -39.16 4.12 -18.98
CA ILE A 503 -40.01 3.85 -20.16
C ILE A 503 -39.61 4.74 -21.33
N LYS A 504 -39.33 6.03 -21.10
CA LYS A 504 -38.92 6.94 -22.19
C LYS A 504 -37.59 6.52 -22.82
N SER A 505 -36.60 6.13 -22.00
CA SER A 505 -35.31 5.60 -22.50
C SER A 505 -35.52 4.36 -23.38
N ILE A 506 -36.48 3.51 -23.02
CA ILE A 506 -36.81 2.29 -23.76
C ILE A 506 -37.58 2.58 -25.06
N SER A 507 -38.43 3.62 -25.09
CA SER A 507 -39.41 3.82 -26.17
C SER A 507 -38.96 4.70 -27.34
N ASP A 508 -38.11 5.70 -27.12
CA ASP A 508 -37.87 6.74 -28.13
C ASP A 508 -36.83 6.35 -29.20
N GLY A 509 -35.82 5.56 -28.83
CA GLY A 509 -34.64 5.26 -29.66
C GLY A 509 -33.75 6.47 -29.94
N PRO A 510 -32.60 6.29 -30.63
CA PRO A 510 -31.73 7.41 -31.02
C PRO A 510 -32.38 8.23 -32.15
N ARG A 511 -33.09 9.30 -31.79
CA ARG A 511 -33.65 10.27 -32.74
C ARG A 511 -32.73 11.47 -32.92
N PRO A 512 -32.50 11.98 -34.15
CA PRO A 512 -31.61 13.12 -34.40
C PRO A 512 -31.97 14.39 -33.61
N ASP A 513 -33.27 14.62 -33.39
CA ASP A 513 -33.81 15.86 -32.81
C ASP A 513 -33.98 15.81 -31.27
N ALA A 514 -33.47 14.77 -30.61
CA ALA A 514 -33.58 14.59 -29.17
C ALA A 514 -32.43 15.26 -28.39
N VAL A 515 -32.74 15.76 -27.19
CA VAL A 515 -31.77 16.38 -26.26
C VAL A 515 -30.79 15.36 -25.64
N PHE A 516 -31.09 14.07 -25.76
CA PHE A 516 -30.30 12.95 -25.25
C PHE A 516 -29.85 12.14 -26.48
N GLN A 517 -28.54 12.01 -26.72
CA GLN A 517 -28.00 11.57 -28.02
C GLN A 517 -27.20 10.27 -27.94
N SER A 518 -26.75 9.89 -26.74
CA SER A 518 -26.04 8.65 -26.44
C SER A 518 -26.84 7.75 -25.48
N GLY A 519 -26.42 6.49 -25.33
CA GLY A 519 -26.88 5.63 -24.24
C GLY A 519 -26.64 6.30 -22.90
N GLU A 520 -25.36 6.59 -22.61
CA GLU A 520 -24.84 7.21 -21.38
C GLU A 520 -25.63 8.43 -20.85
N ASP A 521 -26.23 9.24 -21.74
CA ASP A 521 -27.06 10.39 -21.33
C ASP A 521 -28.31 9.94 -20.54
N ASN A 522 -28.84 8.76 -20.84
CA ASN A 522 -30.02 8.20 -20.21
C ASN A 522 -29.69 7.58 -18.84
N ALA A 523 -28.63 6.76 -18.70
CA ALA A 523 -28.16 6.32 -17.39
C ALA A 523 -27.74 7.50 -16.50
N PHE A 524 -27.06 8.52 -17.04
CA PHE A 524 -26.72 9.70 -16.25
C PHE A 524 -27.97 10.44 -15.77
N MET A 525 -28.97 10.65 -16.64
CA MET A 525 -30.24 11.27 -16.23
C MET A 525 -31.03 10.38 -15.24
N TRP A 526 -31.01 9.07 -15.39
CA TRP A 526 -31.66 8.12 -14.49
C TRP A 526 -30.99 8.09 -13.11
N ALA A 527 -29.66 8.02 -13.05
CA ALA A 527 -28.88 8.10 -11.81
C ALA A 527 -29.11 9.42 -11.09
N VAL A 528 -29.15 10.55 -11.81
CA VAL A 528 -29.52 11.86 -11.24
C VAL A 528 -30.97 11.85 -10.73
N SER A 529 -31.91 11.15 -11.37
CA SER A 529 -33.29 10.99 -10.86
C SER A 529 -33.37 10.11 -9.59
N MET A 530 -32.47 9.14 -9.43
CA MET A 530 -32.32 8.39 -8.17
C MET A 530 -31.72 9.27 -7.05
N LEU A 531 -30.77 10.15 -7.38
CA LEU A 531 -30.25 11.14 -6.43
C LEU A 531 -31.31 12.19 -6.07
N GLU A 532 -32.16 12.62 -7.01
CA GLU A 532 -33.29 13.53 -6.74
C GLU A 532 -34.30 12.91 -5.77
N HIS A 533 -34.66 11.63 -5.97
CA HIS A 533 -35.47 10.86 -5.02
C HIS A 533 -34.81 10.78 -3.63
N THR A 534 -33.51 10.52 -3.59
CA THR A 534 -32.77 10.41 -2.32
C THR A 534 -32.70 11.78 -1.62
N ALA A 535 -32.43 12.86 -2.33
CA ALA A 535 -32.43 14.23 -1.80
C ALA A 535 -33.82 14.68 -1.30
N PHE A 536 -34.90 14.24 -1.95
CA PHE A 536 -36.27 14.41 -1.45
C PHE A 536 -36.49 13.69 -0.10
N LEU A 537 -35.94 12.48 0.08
CA LEU A 537 -36.02 11.78 1.37
C LEU A 537 -35.27 12.51 2.47
N TYR A 538 -34.06 13.02 2.21
CA TYR A 538 -33.31 13.81 3.21
C TYR A 538 -34.05 15.09 3.61
N SER A 539 -34.50 15.89 2.64
CA SER A 539 -35.23 17.13 2.91
C SER A 539 -36.58 16.90 3.60
N SER A 540 -37.31 15.84 3.27
CA SER A 540 -38.55 15.45 3.98
C SER A 540 -38.32 14.86 5.37
N SER A 541 -37.08 14.51 5.70
CA SER A 541 -36.69 13.87 6.97
C SER A 541 -36.06 14.81 8.00
N GLU A 542 -35.76 16.06 7.60
CA GLU A 542 -35.03 17.04 8.42
C GLU A 542 -35.81 17.41 9.70
N ASP A 543 -37.06 17.87 9.56
CA ASP A 543 -37.91 18.27 10.70
C ASP A 543 -38.63 17.11 11.41
N THR A 544 -38.64 15.92 10.81
CA THR A 544 -39.48 14.78 11.27
C THR A 544 -38.70 13.74 12.08
N GLY A 545 -37.37 13.81 12.10
CA GLY A 545 -36.52 12.82 12.78
C GLY A 545 -36.43 11.47 12.04
N PHE A 546 -36.95 11.38 10.81
CA PHE A 546 -36.86 10.20 9.96
C PHE A 546 -35.51 10.09 9.22
N LEU A 547 -34.53 10.93 9.55
CA LEU A 547 -33.24 11.01 8.84
C LEU A 547 -32.53 9.66 8.76
N TRP A 548 -32.64 8.82 9.81
CA TRP A 548 -32.12 7.45 9.81
C TRP A 548 -32.65 6.57 8.66
N PHE A 549 -33.85 6.87 8.13
CA PHE A 549 -34.42 6.17 6.98
C PHE A 549 -33.93 6.78 5.65
N ALA A 550 -33.69 8.09 5.59
CA ALA A 550 -33.02 8.71 4.44
C ALA A 550 -31.56 8.22 4.32
N ASP A 551 -30.85 8.14 5.46
CA ASP A 551 -29.58 7.43 5.62
C ASP A 551 -29.71 5.99 5.13
N PHE A 552 -30.68 5.22 5.64
CA PHE A 552 -30.88 3.82 5.29
C PHE A 552 -31.01 3.59 3.78
N ASN A 553 -31.67 4.49 3.04
CA ASN A 553 -31.90 4.37 1.59
C ASN A 553 -30.84 5.06 0.72
N PHE A 554 -29.74 5.56 1.30
CA PHE A 554 -28.68 6.21 0.55
C PHE A 554 -27.83 5.22 -0.28
N GLN A 555 -27.62 5.53 -1.56
CA GLN A 555 -26.85 4.72 -2.51
C GLN A 555 -25.53 5.40 -2.88
N TYR A 556 -24.45 4.94 -2.26
CA TYR A 556 -23.08 5.44 -2.48
C TYR A 556 -22.59 5.18 -3.92
N ASP A 557 -22.97 4.04 -4.46
CA ASP A 557 -22.74 3.57 -5.83
C ASP A 557 -23.29 4.56 -6.88
N VAL A 558 -24.56 4.93 -6.77
CA VAL A 558 -25.19 5.95 -7.63
C VAL A 558 -24.53 7.32 -7.49
N LEU A 559 -24.21 7.75 -6.26
CA LEU A 559 -23.50 9.03 -6.05
C LEU A 559 -22.11 9.01 -6.70
N LEU A 560 -21.34 7.95 -6.51
CA LEU A 560 -19.99 7.82 -7.06
C LEU A 560 -20.01 7.83 -8.59
N TYR A 561 -20.93 7.09 -9.21
CA TYR A 561 -21.14 7.08 -10.66
C TYR A 561 -21.42 8.50 -11.21
N VAL A 562 -22.33 9.24 -10.55
CA VAL A 562 -22.64 10.64 -10.94
C VAL A 562 -21.43 11.57 -10.75
N VAL A 563 -20.67 11.43 -9.66
CA VAL A 563 -19.47 12.26 -9.40
C VAL A 563 -18.35 11.97 -10.40
N VAL A 564 -18.13 10.71 -10.78
CA VAL A 564 -17.15 10.33 -11.82
C VAL A 564 -17.53 10.95 -13.17
N LEU A 565 -18.81 10.85 -13.57
CA LEU A 565 -19.28 11.44 -14.82
C LEU A 565 -19.26 12.98 -14.81
N LEU A 566 -19.53 13.64 -13.67
CA LEU A 566 -19.35 15.08 -13.53
C LEU A 566 -17.89 15.53 -13.66
N GLY A 567 -16.93 14.66 -13.30
CA GLY A 567 -15.51 14.89 -13.56
C GLY A 567 -15.14 14.93 -15.05
N GLN A 568 -16.00 14.39 -15.93
CA GLN A 568 -15.84 14.38 -17.38
C GLN A 568 -16.79 15.39 -18.08
N ARG A 569 -17.99 15.61 -17.52
CA ARG A 569 -19.10 16.38 -18.09
C ARG A 569 -19.43 17.59 -17.20
N LEU A 570 -18.61 18.64 -17.31
CA LEU A 570 -18.64 19.82 -16.43
C LEU A 570 -19.78 20.81 -16.72
N GLU A 571 -20.33 20.81 -17.95
CA GLU A 571 -21.34 21.77 -18.41
C GLU A 571 -22.60 21.07 -18.93
N GLY A 572 -23.77 21.70 -18.76
CA GLY A 572 -25.06 21.23 -19.28
C GLY A 572 -26.17 21.12 -18.23
N PRO A 573 -27.45 21.06 -18.65
CA PRO A 573 -28.60 21.12 -17.74
C PRO A 573 -28.74 19.90 -16.82
N ILE A 574 -28.28 18.73 -17.26
CA ILE A 574 -28.27 17.51 -16.43
C ILE A 574 -27.15 17.59 -15.37
N ALA A 575 -25.97 18.11 -15.76
CA ALA A 575 -24.85 18.33 -14.85
C ALA A 575 -25.19 19.36 -13.77
N GLN A 576 -25.88 20.46 -14.13
CA GLN A 576 -26.39 21.43 -13.15
C GLN A 576 -27.36 20.79 -12.14
N ARG A 577 -28.34 20.01 -12.61
CA ARG A 577 -29.25 19.26 -11.72
C ARG A 577 -28.50 18.30 -10.81
N ALA A 578 -27.46 17.62 -11.30
CA ALA A 578 -26.64 16.73 -10.48
C ALA A 578 -25.91 17.50 -9.35
N TRP A 579 -25.27 18.64 -9.67
CA TRP A 579 -24.61 19.49 -8.68
C TRP A 579 -25.56 20.01 -7.60
N GLU A 580 -26.79 20.41 -7.96
CA GLU A 580 -27.82 20.81 -6.97
C GLU A 580 -28.13 19.70 -5.95
N LYS A 581 -28.08 18.41 -6.33
CA LYS A 581 -28.33 17.31 -5.37
C LYS A 581 -27.08 16.97 -4.56
N ILE A 582 -25.88 17.14 -5.14
CA ILE A 582 -24.62 17.01 -4.42
C ILE A 582 -24.50 18.08 -3.31
N GLU A 583 -24.96 19.30 -3.53
CA GLU A 583 -25.02 20.34 -2.47
C GLU A 583 -25.93 19.93 -1.30
N ILE A 584 -27.08 19.31 -1.58
CA ILE A 584 -27.98 18.77 -0.55
C ILE A 584 -27.25 17.67 0.25
N PHE A 585 -26.56 16.74 -0.41
CA PHE A 585 -25.79 15.70 0.30
C PHE A 585 -24.57 16.26 1.06
N TYR A 586 -23.95 17.35 0.59
CA TYR A 586 -22.91 18.07 1.33
C TYR A 586 -23.43 18.62 2.66
N ARG A 587 -24.63 19.24 2.66
CA ARG A 587 -25.28 19.75 3.88
C ARG A 587 -25.57 18.64 4.89
N PHE A 588 -26.13 17.51 4.45
CA PHE A 588 -26.53 16.44 5.38
C PHE A 588 -25.41 15.46 5.76
N ARG A 589 -24.38 15.29 4.91
CA ARG A 589 -23.24 14.38 5.14
C ARG A 589 -21.88 15.07 4.85
N PRO A 590 -21.52 16.15 5.57
CA PRO A 590 -20.26 16.89 5.34
C PRO A 590 -19.00 16.04 5.54
N GLY A 591 -19.09 14.94 6.29
CA GLY A 591 -18.02 13.95 6.44
C GLY A 591 -17.49 13.39 5.11
N LEU A 592 -18.33 13.31 4.07
CA LEU A 592 -17.94 12.86 2.72
C LEU A 592 -17.03 13.85 2.00
N PHE A 593 -16.95 15.11 2.44
CA PHE A 593 -16.34 16.21 1.67
C PHE A 593 -15.30 17.05 2.45
N ASN A 594 -14.93 16.66 3.68
CA ASN A 594 -14.04 17.44 4.56
C ASN A 594 -12.57 17.58 4.11
N ILE A 595 -12.18 16.96 2.99
CA ILE A 595 -10.80 16.88 2.48
C ILE A 595 -10.15 18.26 2.22
N PRO A 596 -10.82 19.27 1.61
CA PRO A 596 -10.18 20.57 1.34
C PRO A 596 -9.83 21.36 2.60
N LEU A 597 -10.68 21.30 3.64
CA LEU A 597 -10.45 22.00 4.91
C LEU A 597 -9.20 21.47 5.62
N TYR A 598 -9.00 20.15 5.61
CA TYR A 598 -7.80 19.51 6.13
C TYR A 598 -6.52 20.03 5.45
N PHE A 599 -6.52 20.19 4.13
CA PHE A 599 -5.38 20.77 3.40
C PHE A 599 -5.15 22.25 3.75
N VAL A 600 -6.20 23.08 3.81
CA VAL A 600 -6.08 24.51 4.14
C VAL A 600 -5.52 24.70 5.56
N VAL A 601 -6.08 24.00 6.56
CA VAL A 601 -5.57 24.02 7.95
C VAL A 601 -4.14 23.49 8.00
N GLY A 602 -3.83 22.41 7.27
CA GLY A 602 -2.48 21.85 7.16
C GLY A 602 -1.46 22.84 6.58
N PHE A 603 -1.82 23.63 5.57
CA PHE A 603 -0.93 24.66 5.01
C PHE A 603 -0.69 25.81 5.99
N ILE A 604 -1.72 26.31 6.66
CA ILE A 604 -1.60 27.38 7.68
C ILE A 604 -0.72 26.90 8.85
N TYR A 605 -0.94 25.67 9.32
CA TYR A 605 -0.11 25.04 10.35
C TYR A 605 1.35 24.91 9.89
N ASN A 606 1.60 24.37 8.69
CA ASN A 606 2.94 24.20 8.14
C ASN A 606 3.68 25.53 7.95
N ALA A 607 2.97 26.60 7.58
CA ALA A 607 3.55 27.93 7.41
C ALA A 607 4.02 28.55 8.75
N TYR A 608 3.13 28.60 9.76
CA TYR A 608 3.29 29.46 10.93
C TYR A 608 3.49 28.73 12.27
N PHE A 609 2.85 27.58 12.47
CA PHE A 609 2.77 26.90 13.77
C PHE A 609 3.67 25.66 13.88
N HIS A 610 4.05 25.07 12.76
CA HIS A 610 4.94 23.90 12.70
C HIS A 610 6.29 24.20 13.38
N PRO A 611 6.92 23.24 14.10
CA PRO A 611 8.21 23.43 14.79
C PRO A 611 9.41 23.92 13.95
N LEU A 612 9.27 23.94 12.62
CA LEU A 612 10.24 24.48 11.66
C LEU A 612 9.88 25.86 11.10
N ALA A 613 8.83 26.53 11.58
CA ALA A 613 8.39 27.85 11.10
C ALA A 613 9.45 28.95 11.30
N LYS A 614 10.37 28.76 12.26
CA LYS A 614 11.53 29.63 12.52
C LYS A 614 12.63 29.57 11.45
N PHE A 615 12.63 28.56 10.57
CA PHE A 615 13.66 28.41 9.53
C PHE A 615 13.23 29.11 8.24
N PRO A 616 14.10 29.91 7.60
CA PRO A 616 13.76 30.69 6.42
C PRO A 616 13.58 29.80 5.19
N GLY A 617 12.85 30.29 4.19
CA GLY A 617 12.54 29.56 2.96
C GLY A 617 11.25 30.08 2.32
N PRO A 618 11.01 29.78 1.03
CA PRO A 618 9.88 30.31 0.28
C PRO A 618 8.56 29.69 0.79
N LEU A 619 7.49 30.49 0.81
CA LEU A 619 6.22 30.10 1.43
C LEU A 619 5.68 28.77 0.87
N TYR A 620 5.73 28.57 -0.46
CA TYR A 620 5.28 27.35 -1.11
C TYR A 620 5.99 26.08 -0.57
N ALA A 621 7.29 26.15 -0.29
CA ALA A 621 8.07 25.02 0.23
C ALA A 621 7.96 24.88 1.76
N ARG A 622 7.69 25.97 2.48
CA ARG A 622 7.32 25.90 3.91
C ARG A 622 5.98 25.18 4.12
N CYS A 623 5.02 25.39 3.21
CA CYS A 623 3.69 24.79 3.29
C CYS A 623 3.63 23.33 2.83
N SER A 624 4.39 22.95 1.79
CA SER A 624 4.24 21.65 1.10
C SER A 624 5.57 21.03 0.65
N ASN A 625 5.56 19.70 0.45
CA ASN A 625 6.66 18.96 -0.19
C ASN A 625 6.51 18.84 -1.73
N ILE A 626 5.37 19.25 -2.30
CA ILE A 626 5.11 19.26 -3.76
C ILE A 626 6.20 20.01 -4.55
N PRO A 627 6.66 21.21 -4.13
CA PRO A 627 7.68 21.96 -4.88
C PRO A 627 9.01 21.21 -4.98
N TYR A 628 9.46 20.58 -3.87
CA TYR A 628 10.66 19.76 -3.85
C TYR A 628 10.55 18.59 -4.85
N MET A 629 9.42 17.89 -4.84
CA MET A 629 9.19 16.72 -5.71
C MET A 629 9.11 17.12 -7.18
N ALA A 630 8.44 18.23 -7.51
CA ALA A 630 8.34 18.75 -8.88
C ALA A 630 9.67 19.27 -9.45
N VAL A 631 10.60 19.72 -8.59
CA VAL A 631 11.98 20.06 -9.00
C VAL A 631 12.84 18.81 -9.13
N GLN A 632 12.68 17.83 -8.23
CA GLN A 632 13.43 16.57 -8.25
C GLN A 632 13.14 15.73 -9.50
N THR A 633 11.87 15.58 -9.90
CA THR A 633 11.49 14.80 -11.09
C THR A 633 11.88 15.47 -12.41
N LYS A 634 12.13 16.78 -12.40
CA LYS A 634 12.64 17.54 -13.56
C LYS A 634 14.19 17.57 -13.63
N GLY A 635 14.88 17.03 -12.63
CA GLY A 635 16.34 17.10 -12.53
C GLY A 635 16.90 18.51 -12.29
N ALA A 636 16.07 19.45 -11.82
CA ALA A 636 16.41 20.87 -11.69
C ALA A 636 16.90 21.28 -10.28
N MET A 637 17.36 20.30 -9.49
CA MET A 637 17.66 20.49 -8.05
C MET A 637 18.79 21.48 -7.77
N LEU A 638 19.81 21.57 -8.63
CA LEU A 638 21.02 22.36 -8.37
C LEU A 638 20.78 23.89 -8.45
N PRO A 639 20.22 24.45 -9.54
CA PRO A 639 19.92 25.88 -9.59
C PRO A 639 18.86 26.29 -8.57
N TRP A 640 17.88 25.42 -8.28
CA TRP A 640 16.88 25.68 -7.25
C TRP A 640 17.50 25.77 -5.84
N LEU A 641 18.30 24.78 -5.43
CA LEU A 641 18.94 24.82 -4.11
C LEU A 641 19.97 25.96 -3.97
N SER A 642 20.73 26.24 -5.03
CA SER A 642 21.76 27.31 -5.00
C SER A 642 21.14 28.70 -4.91
N SER A 643 20.08 28.98 -5.67
CA SER A 643 19.32 30.24 -5.57
C SER A 643 18.66 30.40 -4.19
N LEU A 644 18.08 29.33 -3.63
CA LEU A 644 17.51 29.36 -2.28
C LEU A 644 18.57 29.60 -1.18
N HIS A 645 19.76 28.99 -1.26
CA HIS A 645 20.83 29.25 -0.30
C HIS A 645 21.45 30.65 -0.45
N THR A 646 21.47 31.20 -1.66
CA THR A 646 21.85 32.60 -1.90
C THR A 646 20.84 33.57 -1.26
N GLN A 647 19.53 33.30 -1.39
CA GLN A 647 18.48 34.15 -0.84
C GLN A 647 18.29 34.04 0.69
N TYR A 648 18.34 32.82 1.24
CA TYR A 648 17.95 32.54 2.64
C TYR A 648 19.10 32.13 3.56
N GLY A 649 20.32 31.94 3.04
CA GLY A 649 21.54 31.66 3.82
C GLY A 649 21.79 30.17 4.12
N ASP A 650 22.56 29.91 5.18
CA ASP A 650 23.16 28.61 5.50
C ASP A 650 22.17 27.45 5.69
N VAL A 651 20.96 27.73 6.22
CA VAL A 651 19.95 26.73 6.60
C VAL A 651 18.60 27.15 6.03
N VAL A 652 18.03 26.35 5.12
CA VAL A 652 16.81 26.72 4.37
C VAL A 652 15.77 25.61 4.41
N ARG A 653 14.51 25.97 4.67
CA ARG A 653 13.35 25.07 4.67
C ARG A 653 12.82 24.90 3.25
N ILE A 654 13.13 23.74 2.66
CA ILE A 654 12.80 23.39 1.27
C ILE A 654 11.62 22.40 1.15
N GLY A 655 10.92 22.17 2.26
CA GLY A 655 9.73 21.31 2.35
C GLY A 655 9.11 21.41 3.74
N ALA A 656 7.87 20.95 3.89
CA ALA A 656 7.14 21.01 5.16
C ALA A 656 7.96 20.45 6.33
N SER A 657 8.67 19.34 6.13
CA SER A 657 9.59 18.71 7.09
C SER A 657 11.04 18.55 6.60
N ARG A 658 11.50 19.37 5.64
CA ARG A 658 12.85 19.30 5.06
C ARG A 658 13.67 20.57 5.31
N LEU A 659 14.91 20.41 5.77
CA LEU A 659 15.93 21.46 5.86
C LEU A 659 17.16 21.10 5.01
N SER A 660 17.57 22.03 4.15
CA SER A 660 18.84 22.02 3.44
C SER A 660 19.87 22.83 4.21
N ILE A 661 21.10 22.34 4.35
CA ILE A 661 22.15 23.00 5.15
C ILE A 661 23.47 22.98 4.39
N ILE A 662 24.08 24.15 4.14
CA ILE A 662 25.38 24.26 3.43
C ILE A 662 26.58 24.51 4.35
N ASN A 663 26.35 24.62 5.66
CA ASN A 663 27.40 24.90 6.64
C ASN A 663 28.29 23.66 6.90
N GLY A 664 29.62 23.80 6.83
CA GLY A 664 30.57 22.69 6.96
C GLY A 664 30.46 21.85 8.24
N GLN A 665 30.02 22.44 9.37
CA GLN A 665 29.82 21.69 10.62
C GLN A 665 28.66 20.67 10.51
N ALA A 666 27.69 20.89 9.61
CA ALA A 666 26.57 19.99 9.40
C ALA A 666 27.01 18.58 8.96
N TRP A 667 28.16 18.42 8.29
CA TRP A 667 28.69 17.09 7.97
C TRP A 667 28.99 16.25 9.22
N LYS A 668 29.65 16.88 10.21
CA LYS A 668 29.97 16.27 11.51
C LYS A 668 28.70 16.05 12.33
N ASP A 669 27.77 16.99 12.28
CA ASP A 669 26.52 16.96 13.06
C ASP A 669 25.46 15.99 12.49
N ILE A 670 25.46 15.69 11.19
CA ILE A 670 24.50 14.76 10.57
C ILE A 670 25.11 13.35 10.37
N TYR A 671 26.32 13.23 9.82
CA TYR A 671 26.81 11.95 9.27
C TYR A 671 27.93 11.27 10.09
N ALA A 672 28.76 12.04 10.81
CA ALA A 672 29.89 11.46 11.56
C ALA A 672 29.45 10.55 12.72
N HIS A 673 30.37 9.67 13.16
CA HIS A 673 30.20 8.81 14.33
C HIS A 673 29.78 9.62 15.56
N LYS A 674 28.78 9.12 16.30
CA LYS A 674 28.27 9.75 17.51
C LYS A 674 28.89 9.13 18.75
N THR A 675 29.35 9.99 19.65
CA THR A 675 29.95 9.64 20.95
C THR A 675 29.05 10.11 22.08
N GLY A 676 29.32 9.67 23.32
CA GLY A 676 28.60 10.14 24.51
C GLY A 676 27.10 9.80 24.53
N GLY A 677 26.70 8.66 23.97
CA GLY A 677 25.29 8.19 23.99
C GLY A 677 24.35 8.88 23.00
N LYS A 678 24.81 9.88 22.24
CA LYS A 678 24.03 10.49 21.16
C LYS A 678 23.74 9.45 20.06
N LYS A 679 22.50 9.42 19.55
CA LYS A 679 22.11 8.50 18.46
C LYS A 679 22.57 9.03 17.10
N SER A 680 22.97 8.12 16.23
CA SER A 680 23.11 8.37 14.79
C SER A 680 21.79 8.83 14.18
N PHE A 681 21.87 9.61 13.11
CA PHE A 681 20.67 10.03 12.35
C PHE A 681 20.37 8.92 11.32
N PRO A 682 19.21 8.23 11.39
CA PRO A 682 18.85 7.20 10.42
C PRO A 682 18.67 7.77 9.00
N LYS A 683 18.67 6.89 8.00
CA LYS A 683 18.31 7.24 6.62
C LYS A 683 16.80 7.50 6.50
N ASP A 684 16.40 8.51 5.71
CA ASP A 684 14.98 8.76 5.41
C ASP A 684 14.41 7.58 4.59
N PRO A 685 13.43 6.81 5.09
CA PRO A 685 12.84 5.68 4.36
C PRO A 685 12.20 6.09 3.02
N ARG A 686 11.85 7.38 2.86
CA ARG A 686 11.14 7.89 1.68
C ARG A 686 12.11 8.15 0.53
N MET A 687 13.33 8.64 0.83
CA MET A 687 14.44 8.66 -0.15
C MET A 687 14.86 7.23 -0.52
N TYR A 688 15.16 6.39 0.49
CA TYR A 688 15.75 5.08 0.29
C TYR A 688 14.68 3.97 0.28
N GLY A 689 14.14 3.65 -0.91
CA GLY A 689 13.22 2.53 -1.13
C GLY A 689 13.89 1.15 -0.98
N SER A 690 13.11 0.08 -1.18
CA SER A 690 13.64 -1.28 -1.41
C SER A 690 14.10 -1.44 -2.87
N ASP A 691 14.86 -2.51 -3.13
CA ASP A 691 15.11 -3.03 -4.48
C ASP A 691 13.87 -3.83 -4.97
N PRO A 692 13.72 -4.19 -6.27
CA PRO A 692 12.47 -4.73 -6.83
C PRO A 692 11.94 -6.02 -6.19
N ASN A 693 12.79 -6.85 -5.61
CA ASN A 693 12.39 -8.03 -4.81
C ASN A 693 11.93 -7.68 -3.38
N GLY A 694 11.71 -6.41 -3.06
CA GLY A 694 11.35 -5.95 -1.71
C GLY A 694 12.49 -5.93 -0.69
N HIS A 695 13.66 -6.53 -0.96
CA HIS A 695 14.83 -6.50 -0.09
C HIS A 695 15.62 -5.17 -0.20
N ARG A 696 16.79 -5.07 0.44
CA ARG A 696 17.61 -3.85 0.50
C ARG A 696 19.12 -4.16 0.37
N ASN A 697 19.79 -3.41 -0.49
CA ASN A 697 21.25 -3.35 -0.62
C ASN A 697 21.94 -2.49 0.48
N LEU A 698 23.28 -2.46 0.47
CA LEU A 698 24.13 -1.70 1.41
C LEU A 698 23.80 -0.20 1.45
N ILE A 699 23.37 0.40 0.33
CA ILE A 699 22.95 1.81 0.28
C ILE A 699 21.52 1.97 0.81
N THR A 700 20.57 1.10 0.46
CA THR A 700 19.15 1.25 0.85
C THR A 700 18.81 0.72 2.25
N THR A 701 19.70 -0.04 2.89
CA THR A 701 19.50 -0.57 4.24
C THR A 701 19.32 0.52 5.30
N LEU A 702 18.18 0.51 6.01
CA LEU A 702 17.83 1.53 7.00
C LEU A 702 18.47 1.29 8.39
N PRO A 703 18.45 0.09 9.00
CA PRO A 703 19.02 -0.12 10.33
C PRO A 703 20.56 -0.05 10.33
N ASP A 704 21.15 0.59 11.35
CA ASP A 704 22.61 0.67 11.51
C ASP A 704 23.24 -0.69 11.86
N SER A 705 22.49 -1.59 12.50
CA SER A 705 22.91 -2.98 12.75
C SER A 705 23.19 -3.73 11.45
N ASP A 706 22.28 -3.60 10.49
CA ASP A 706 22.23 -4.45 9.30
C ASP A 706 23.16 -3.86 8.23
N HIS A 707 23.24 -2.54 8.14
CA HIS A 707 24.32 -1.86 7.44
C HIS A 707 25.69 -2.26 8.00
N SER A 708 25.85 -2.37 9.33
CA SER A 708 27.11 -2.80 9.94
C SER A 708 27.42 -4.28 9.72
N ARG A 709 26.41 -5.14 9.53
CA ARG A 709 26.55 -6.53 9.09
C ARG A 709 27.10 -6.56 7.65
N LEU A 710 26.37 -5.97 6.70
CA LEU A 710 26.74 -5.94 5.28
C LEU A 710 28.10 -5.28 5.06
N ARG A 711 28.33 -4.08 5.63
CA ARG A 711 29.60 -3.35 5.48
C ARG A 711 30.78 -4.17 6.01
N ARG A 712 30.62 -4.94 7.08
CA ARG A 712 31.69 -5.81 7.62
C ARG A 712 32.03 -6.96 6.68
N VAL A 713 31.06 -7.49 5.94
CA VAL A 713 31.24 -8.58 4.97
C VAL A 713 31.95 -8.07 3.71
N PHE A 714 31.57 -6.91 3.18
CA PHE A 714 32.15 -6.37 1.95
C PHE A 714 33.46 -5.58 2.13
N SER A 715 33.74 -5.00 3.31
CA SER A 715 34.94 -4.15 3.50
C SER A 715 36.30 -4.81 3.18
N PRO A 716 36.51 -6.13 3.36
CA PRO A 716 37.74 -6.79 2.90
C PRO A 716 37.97 -6.71 1.39
N ALA A 717 36.91 -6.77 0.57
CA ALA A 717 37.01 -6.70 -0.88
C ALA A 717 37.48 -5.32 -1.37
N PHE A 718 36.99 -4.24 -0.76
CA PHE A 718 37.39 -2.86 -1.07
C PHE A 718 38.58 -2.36 -0.23
N SER A 719 39.31 -3.25 0.43
CA SER A 719 40.52 -2.88 1.17
C SER A 719 41.68 -2.58 0.21
N GLU A 720 42.57 -1.65 0.60
CA GLU A 720 43.74 -1.27 -0.20
C GLU A 720 44.61 -2.47 -0.60
N ARG A 721 44.71 -3.48 0.28
CA ARG A 721 45.43 -4.74 -0.01
C ARG A 721 44.79 -5.54 -1.15
N SER A 722 43.46 -5.65 -1.15
CA SER A 722 42.72 -6.39 -2.19
C SER A 722 42.76 -5.63 -3.52
N LEU A 723 42.59 -4.32 -3.48
CA LEU A 723 42.65 -3.45 -4.66
C LEU A 723 44.06 -3.43 -5.29
N LYS A 724 45.13 -3.48 -4.48
CA LYS A 724 46.50 -3.68 -4.98
C LYS A 724 46.71 -5.04 -5.65
N ALA A 725 46.06 -6.09 -5.18
CA ALA A 725 46.08 -7.40 -5.86
C ALA A 725 45.25 -7.41 -7.17
N GLN A 726 44.27 -6.51 -7.29
CA GLN A 726 43.43 -6.30 -8.48
C GLN A 726 44.00 -5.25 -9.44
N ALA A 727 45.10 -4.56 -9.10
CA ALA A 727 45.70 -3.49 -9.91
C ALA A 727 46.04 -3.89 -11.36
N PRO A 728 46.57 -5.09 -11.65
CA PRO A 728 46.85 -5.51 -13.04
C PRO A 728 45.59 -5.57 -13.92
N LEU A 729 44.44 -5.90 -13.32
CA LEU A 729 43.16 -5.94 -14.04
C LEU A 729 42.69 -4.53 -14.41
N ILE A 730 42.75 -3.59 -13.46
CA ILE A 730 42.42 -2.18 -13.71
C ILE A 730 43.33 -1.63 -14.82
N LEU A 731 44.65 -1.88 -14.73
CA LEU A 731 45.62 -1.49 -15.75
C LEU A 731 45.25 -2.04 -17.14
N SER A 732 44.96 -3.33 -17.27
CA SER A 732 44.62 -3.93 -18.57
C SER A 732 43.42 -3.26 -19.28
N TYR A 733 42.41 -2.82 -18.54
CA TYR A 733 41.28 -2.07 -19.10
C TYR A 733 41.63 -0.59 -19.42
N VAL A 734 42.55 0.04 -18.67
CA VAL A 734 43.07 1.38 -19.04
C VAL A 734 43.96 1.29 -20.28
N ASP A 735 44.80 0.27 -20.39
CA ASP A 735 45.67 0.04 -21.55
C ASP A 735 44.86 -0.31 -22.79
N GLN A 736 43.75 -1.05 -22.65
CA GLN A 736 42.78 -1.28 -23.71
C GLN A 736 42.10 0.04 -24.14
N LEU A 737 41.76 0.94 -23.21
CA LEU A 737 41.22 2.27 -23.55
C LEU A 737 42.25 3.09 -24.36
N MET A 738 43.51 3.13 -23.94
CA MET A 738 44.58 3.80 -24.70
C MET A 738 44.75 3.17 -26.09
N GLY A 739 44.77 1.84 -26.17
CA GLY A 739 44.87 1.07 -27.42
C GLY A 739 43.70 1.29 -28.38
N ASN A 740 42.48 1.47 -27.86
CA ASN A 740 41.32 1.82 -28.67
C ASN A 740 41.46 3.22 -29.30
N ILE A 741 41.81 4.22 -28.48
CA ILE A 741 42.01 5.60 -28.94
C ILE A 741 43.13 5.66 -29.99
N ARG A 742 44.28 5.02 -29.74
CA ARG A 742 45.38 4.90 -30.72
C ARG A 742 44.90 4.29 -32.05
N ARG A 743 44.14 3.19 -32.03
CA ARG A 743 43.59 2.53 -33.24
C ARG A 743 42.60 3.41 -34.00
N SER A 744 41.74 4.16 -33.30
CA SER A 744 40.83 5.12 -33.94
C SER A 744 41.59 6.26 -34.61
N ILE A 745 42.56 6.88 -33.95
CA ILE A 745 43.40 7.95 -34.52
C ILE A 745 44.19 7.45 -35.76
N GLN A 746 44.62 6.19 -35.76
CA GLN A 746 45.26 5.54 -36.92
C GLN A 746 44.31 5.26 -38.09
N THR A 747 42.99 5.24 -37.84
CA THR A 747 41.96 5.01 -38.86
C THR A 747 41.41 6.33 -39.42
N ASP A 748 41.24 7.33 -38.56
CA ASP A 748 40.80 8.69 -38.89
C ASP A 748 41.52 9.69 -37.95
N SER A 749 42.32 10.57 -38.54
CA SER A 749 43.14 11.55 -37.81
C SER A 749 42.34 12.73 -37.25
N ASP A 750 41.13 12.98 -37.78
CA ASP A 750 40.24 14.06 -37.33
C ASP A 750 39.06 13.53 -36.49
N ALA A 751 39.14 12.25 -36.08
CA ALA A 751 38.12 11.57 -35.29
C ALA A 751 37.75 12.34 -34.01
N LYS A 752 36.44 12.55 -33.82
CA LYS A 752 35.86 13.08 -32.56
C LYS A 752 35.53 11.93 -31.61
N PHE A 753 35.91 12.07 -30.35
CA PHE A 753 35.69 11.08 -29.30
C PHE A 753 34.70 11.60 -28.25
N ASP A 754 33.73 10.78 -27.85
CA ASP A 754 32.91 11.06 -26.67
C ASP A 754 33.58 10.47 -25.41
N MET A 755 34.14 11.35 -24.58
CA MET A 755 34.81 10.93 -23.35
C MET A 755 33.83 10.42 -22.29
N VAL A 756 32.55 10.84 -22.31
CA VAL A 756 31.52 10.28 -21.40
C VAL A 756 31.26 8.82 -21.77
N LYS A 757 31.07 8.52 -23.06
CA LYS A 757 30.97 7.13 -23.53
C LYS A 757 32.21 6.33 -23.13
N LEU A 758 33.41 6.77 -23.48
CA LEU A 758 34.64 6.01 -23.20
C LEU A 758 34.84 5.71 -21.71
N TYR A 759 34.73 6.70 -20.82
CA TYR A 759 34.89 6.48 -19.38
C TYR A 759 33.80 5.59 -18.79
N ASN A 760 32.55 5.70 -19.26
CA ASN A 760 31.48 4.78 -18.86
C ASN A 760 31.81 3.34 -19.30
N LEU A 761 32.19 3.10 -20.56
CA LEU A 761 32.53 1.75 -21.06
C LEU A 761 33.65 1.09 -20.21
N THR A 762 34.77 1.81 -20.01
CA THR A 762 35.92 1.29 -19.23
C THR A 762 35.55 0.98 -17.79
N THR A 763 34.84 1.88 -17.10
CA THR A 763 34.50 1.68 -15.69
C THR A 763 33.41 0.61 -15.49
N PHE A 764 32.49 0.42 -16.44
CA PHE A 764 31.51 -0.66 -16.39
C PHE A 764 32.14 -2.04 -16.65
N ASP A 765 33.12 -2.17 -17.54
CA ASP A 765 33.85 -3.44 -17.71
C ASP A 765 34.72 -3.77 -16.48
N ILE A 766 35.44 -2.79 -15.90
CA ILE A 766 36.22 -2.99 -14.66
C ILE A 766 35.31 -3.47 -13.52
N MET A 767 34.18 -2.80 -13.29
CA MET A 767 33.25 -3.19 -12.23
C MET A 767 32.52 -4.51 -12.52
N ALA A 768 32.24 -4.83 -13.79
CA ALA A 768 31.66 -6.13 -14.14
C ALA A 768 32.63 -7.28 -13.83
N GLU A 769 33.91 -7.13 -14.15
CA GLU A 769 34.92 -8.12 -13.79
C GLU A 769 35.07 -8.25 -12.26
N LEU A 770 35.16 -7.13 -11.54
CA LEU A 770 35.30 -7.14 -10.07
C LEU A 770 34.05 -7.70 -9.33
N ALA A 771 32.85 -7.49 -9.88
CA ALA A 771 31.58 -7.87 -9.27
C ALA A 771 30.95 -9.15 -9.82
N PHE A 772 31.43 -9.72 -10.94
CA PHE A 772 30.88 -10.93 -11.55
C PHE A 772 31.93 -11.92 -12.08
N GLY A 773 33.22 -11.57 -12.13
CA GLY A 773 34.25 -12.42 -12.73
C GLY A 773 34.02 -12.65 -14.23
N GLU A 774 33.44 -11.66 -14.93
CA GLU A 774 33.29 -11.64 -16.38
C GLU A 774 33.21 -10.21 -16.92
N SER A 775 33.95 -9.94 -17.99
CA SER A 775 33.83 -8.73 -18.81
C SER A 775 32.45 -8.64 -19.48
N LEU A 776 32.01 -7.42 -19.80
CA LEU A 776 30.87 -7.19 -20.68
C LEU A 776 31.30 -6.90 -22.13
N GLY A 777 32.60 -6.75 -22.39
CA GLY A 777 33.15 -6.46 -23.72
C GLY A 777 32.78 -5.08 -24.25
N LEU A 778 32.33 -4.17 -23.38
CA LEU A 778 31.82 -2.85 -23.74
C LEU A 778 32.92 -1.99 -24.37
N LEU A 779 34.10 -1.98 -23.75
CA LEU A 779 35.28 -1.31 -24.24
C LEU A 779 35.88 -2.04 -25.45
N ALA A 780 35.90 -3.37 -25.43
CA ALA A 780 36.41 -4.18 -26.55
C ALA A 780 35.66 -3.90 -27.88
N ASN A 781 34.33 -3.82 -27.81
CA ASN A 781 33.45 -3.51 -28.94
C ASN A 781 33.25 -2.00 -29.16
N SER A 782 33.62 -1.16 -28.19
CA SER A 782 33.36 0.28 -28.16
C SER A 782 31.86 0.67 -28.24
N GLU A 783 30.98 -0.19 -27.71
CA GLU A 783 29.52 -0.03 -27.75
C GLU A 783 28.85 -0.36 -26.41
N TYR A 784 27.70 0.26 -26.15
CA TYR A 784 26.89 -0.04 -24.98
C TYR A 784 25.99 -1.26 -25.21
N SER A 785 25.92 -2.16 -24.24
CA SER A 785 24.82 -3.11 -24.14
C SER A 785 23.48 -2.41 -23.83
N GLU A 786 22.35 -3.02 -24.20
CA GLU A 786 21.01 -2.49 -23.87
C GLU A 786 20.86 -2.24 -22.35
N TRP A 787 21.49 -3.09 -21.52
CA TRP A 787 21.55 -2.91 -20.07
C TRP A 787 22.18 -1.57 -19.69
N VAL A 788 23.44 -1.34 -20.08
CA VAL A 788 24.21 -0.17 -19.65
C VAL A 788 23.62 1.13 -20.21
N ALA A 789 23.16 1.11 -21.47
CA ALA A 789 22.50 2.25 -22.11
C ALA A 789 21.24 2.74 -21.36
N ASN A 790 20.61 1.89 -20.54
CA ASN A 790 19.39 2.23 -19.79
C ASN A 790 19.63 2.41 -18.27
N ILE A 791 20.86 2.30 -17.75
CA ILE A 791 21.15 2.48 -16.31
C ILE A 791 20.72 3.87 -15.81
N PHE A 792 20.89 4.92 -16.63
CA PHE A 792 20.48 6.27 -16.22
C PHE A 792 18.94 6.44 -16.17
N ASP A 793 18.20 5.71 -17.00
CA ASP A 793 16.73 5.73 -16.96
C ASP A 793 16.17 4.98 -15.74
N ASN A 794 16.88 3.99 -15.19
CA ASN A 794 16.61 3.44 -13.86
C ASN A 794 16.81 4.50 -12.74
N LEU A 795 17.80 5.39 -12.86
CA LEU A 795 17.98 6.49 -11.91
C LEU A 795 16.83 7.51 -11.97
N LYS A 796 16.30 7.80 -13.16
CA LYS A 796 15.06 8.59 -13.33
C LYS A 796 13.84 7.87 -12.74
N ASN A 797 13.70 6.57 -12.97
CA ASN A 797 12.64 5.75 -12.38
C ASN A 797 12.61 5.90 -10.84
N ASN A 798 13.79 5.81 -10.20
CA ASN A 798 13.91 5.99 -8.75
C ASN A 798 13.71 7.45 -8.28
N ALA A 799 13.89 8.45 -9.14
CA ALA A 799 13.52 9.84 -8.84
C ALA A 799 12.00 10.05 -8.86
N ILE A 800 11.30 9.41 -9.80
CA ILE A 800 9.82 9.44 -9.87
C ILE A 800 9.21 8.62 -8.72
N ALA A 801 9.73 7.42 -8.45
CA ALA A 801 9.28 6.58 -7.33
C ALA A 801 9.48 7.20 -5.94
N GLN A 802 10.29 8.26 -5.78
CA GLN A 802 10.37 9.04 -4.53
C GLN A 802 9.11 9.88 -4.28
N VAL A 803 8.38 10.28 -5.32
CA VAL A 803 7.06 10.95 -5.19
C VAL A 803 6.07 9.98 -4.53
N GLY A 804 6.04 8.73 -5.00
CA GLY A 804 5.22 7.66 -4.45
C GLY A 804 5.59 7.26 -3.03
N ARG A 805 6.87 7.35 -2.65
CA ARG A 805 7.32 7.11 -1.27
C ARG A 805 7.14 8.32 -0.35
N GLU A 806 6.96 9.53 -0.88
CA GLU A 806 6.65 10.73 -0.11
C GLU A 806 5.18 10.75 0.34
N TRP A 807 4.30 10.31 -0.54
CA TRP A 807 2.87 10.15 -0.29
C TRP A 807 2.47 8.74 -0.72
N SER A 808 2.39 7.79 0.21
CA SER A 808 2.14 6.37 -0.08
C SER A 808 0.87 6.15 -0.91
N TRP A 809 -0.20 6.91 -0.63
CA TRP A 809 -1.45 6.88 -1.40
C TRP A 809 -1.31 7.38 -2.86
N LEU A 810 -0.25 8.14 -3.18
CA LEU A 810 0.12 8.50 -4.56
C LEU A 810 1.14 7.53 -5.18
N GLY A 811 1.60 6.49 -4.48
CA GLY A 811 2.58 5.47 -4.96
C GLY A 811 2.34 5.00 -6.38
N ASN A 812 1.06 4.98 -6.71
CA ASN A 812 0.39 4.15 -7.66
C ASN A 812 -0.10 4.93 -8.87
N ILE A 813 -0.69 6.10 -8.62
CA ILE A 813 -0.84 7.17 -9.60
C ILE A 813 0.56 7.53 -10.17
N VAL A 814 1.58 7.58 -9.31
CA VAL A 814 2.99 7.78 -9.71
C VAL A 814 3.49 6.62 -10.58
N GLN A 815 3.21 5.36 -10.24
CA GLN A 815 3.53 4.21 -11.09
C GLN A 815 2.80 4.28 -12.44
N LEU A 816 1.51 4.65 -12.49
CA LEU A 816 0.74 4.74 -13.73
C LEU A 816 1.30 5.79 -14.69
N VAL A 817 1.64 6.98 -14.20
CA VAL A 817 2.22 8.06 -15.04
C VAL A 817 3.72 7.87 -15.31
N THR A 818 4.37 6.84 -14.74
CA THR A 818 5.78 6.54 -15.01
C THR A 818 5.93 5.89 -16.39
N PRO A 819 6.68 6.49 -17.34
CA PRO A 819 6.80 5.96 -18.70
C PRO A 819 7.32 4.51 -18.73
N PRO A 820 6.71 3.60 -19.53
CA PRO A 820 7.06 2.17 -19.56
C PRO A 820 8.55 1.87 -19.79
N LYS A 821 9.26 2.74 -20.53
CA LYS A 821 10.72 2.64 -20.73
C LYS A 821 11.48 2.64 -19.41
N LEU A 822 11.11 3.49 -18.45
CA LEU A 822 11.78 3.63 -17.16
C LEU A 822 11.53 2.41 -16.26
N LYS A 823 10.33 1.81 -16.33
CA LYS A 823 10.02 0.54 -15.66
C LYS A 823 10.83 -0.62 -16.23
N LYS A 824 10.87 -0.78 -17.57
CA LYS A 824 11.69 -1.80 -18.24
C LYS A 824 13.17 -1.66 -17.88
N ALA A 825 13.69 -0.42 -17.81
CA ALA A 825 15.07 -0.15 -17.42
C ALA A 825 15.39 -0.63 -15.99
N ALA A 826 14.49 -0.42 -15.03
CA ALA A 826 14.67 -0.85 -13.65
C ALA A 826 14.65 -2.39 -13.47
N ASP A 827 13.66 -3.06 -14.07
CA ASP A 827 13.55 -4.52 -14.05
C ASP A 827 14.74 -5.19 -14.78
N MET A 828 15.07 -4.73 -15.99
CA MET A 828 16.24 -5.22 -16.73
C MET A 828 17.54 -5.04 -15.95
N HIS A 829 17.73 -3.91 -15.27
CA HIS A 829 18.92 -3.69 -14.44
C HIS A 829 19.03 -4.68 -13.27
N PHE A 830 17.90 -5.05 -12.67
CA PHE A 830 17.88 -5.97 -11.55
C PHE A 830 18.09 -7.43 -12.01
N ARG A 831 17.39 -7.85 -13.08
CA ARG A 831 17.50 -9.20 -13.66
C ARG A 831 18.92 -9.52 -14.13
N HIS A 832 19.57 -8.58 -14.80
CA HIS A 832 20.96 -8.75 -15.26
C HIS A 832 22.00 -8.81 -14.14
N ALA A 833 21.68 -8.35 -12.93
CA ALA A 833 22.52 -8.56 -11.76
C ALA A 833 22.29 -9.97 -11.14
N ILE A 834 21.04 -10.45 -11.11
CA ILE A 834 20.69 -11.82 -10.68
C ILE A 834 21.41 -12.86 -11.56
N GLU A 835 21.20 -12.78 -12.87
CA GLU A 835 21.75 -13.70 -13.87
C GLU A 835 23.27 -13.86 -13.73
N ARG A 836 23.99 -12.77 -13.45
CA ARG A 836 25.46 -12.77 -13.35
C ARG A 836 25.98 -13.22 -12.00
N VAL A 837 25.29 -12.92 -10.90
CA VAL A 837 25.59 -13.53 -9.60
C VAL A 837 25.42 -15.05 -9.68
N ASP A 838 24.41 -15.54 -10.39
CA ASP A 838 24.17 -16.97 -10.55
C ASP A 838 25.24 -17.65 -11.41
N ARG A 839 25.53 -17.12 -12.62
CA ARG A 839 26.65 -17.62 -13.43
C ARG A 839 28.00 -17.55 -12.72
N ARG A 840 28.21 -16.55 -11.85
CA ARG A 840 29.43 -16.47 -11.04
C ARG A 840 29.46 -17.51 -9.92
N LEU A 841 28.33 -17.81 -9.28
CA LEU A 841 28.24 -18.85 -8.24
C LEU A 841 28.41 -20.27 -8.81
N GLU A 842 28.07 -20.49 -10.08
CA GLU A 842 28.29 -21.76 -10.79
C GLU A 842 29.76 -22.00 -11.18
N ARG A 843 30.58 -20.94 -11.28
CA ARG A 843 32.00 -21.03 -11.64
C ARG A 843 32.88 -21.08 -10.38
N ASP A 844 33.63 -22.16 -10.22
CA ASP A 844 34.83 -22.10 -9.37
C ASP A 844 35.96 -21.37 -10.14
N THR A 845 36.69 -20.49 -9.49
CA THR A 845 37.75 -19.69 -10.12
C THR A 845 38.78 -19.21 -9.11
N ASP A 846 40.05 -19.19 -9.54
CA ASP A 846 41.12 -18.73 -8.66
C ASP A 846 41.24 -17.20 -8.55
N GLN A 847 40.61 -16.46 -9.46
CA GLN A 847 40.61 -15.00 -9.55
C GLN A 847 40.08 -14.31 -8.27
N ALA A 848 40.74 -13.23 -7.86
CA ALA A 848 40.45 -12.52 -6.61
C ALA A 848 39.36 -11.45 -6.78
N ASP A 849 38.10 -11.86 -6.96
CA ASP A 849 36.93 -10.98 -7.04
C ASP A 849 36.27 -10.67 -5.69
N ILE A 850 35.21 -9.83 -5.71
CA ILE A 850 34.44 -9.45 -4.51
C ILE A 850 33.82 -10.68 -3.82
N TRP A 851 33.28 -11.64 -4.57
CA TRP A 851 32.58 -12.80 -4.01
C TRP A 851 33.52 -13.81 -3.38
N LYS A 852 34.71 -14.05 -3.96
CA LYS A 852 35.71 -14.93 -3.35
C LYS A 852 36.11 -14.46 -1.94
N LEU A 853 36.20 -13.14 -1.71
CA LEU A 853 36.52 -12.53 -0.40
C LEU A 853 35.33 -12.47 0.57
N VAL A 854 34.10 -12.62 0.07
CA VAL A 854 32.84 -12.68 0.83
C VAL A 854 32.48 -14.11 1.22
N LEU A 855 32.62 -15.07 0.30
CA LEU A 855 32.32 -16.49 0.49
C LEU A 855 33.36 -17.19 1.38
N SER A 856 34.61 -16.74 1.37
CA SER A 856 35.68 -17.21 2.28
C SER A 856 35.57 -16.72 3.73
N GLN A 857 34.50 -16.00 4.09
CA GLN A 857 34.24 -15.63 5.49
C GLN A 857 33.82 -16.87 6.32
N PRO A 858 34.27 -16.99 7.58
CA PRO A 858 33.94 -18.14 8.42
C PRO A 858 32.44 -18.22 8.77
N GLU A 859 31.99 -19.43 9.11
CA GLU A 859 30.60 -19.73 9.46
C GLU A 859 29.99 -18.70 10.43
N GLY A 860 28.75 -18.29 10.16
CA GLY A 860 28.05 -17.25 10.92
C GLY A 860 28.37 -15.81 10.49
N LYS A 861 29.17 -15.59 9.44
CA LYS A 861 29.34 -14.27 8.77
C LYS A 861 28.86 -14.23 7.32
N GLN A 862 28.34 -15.34 6.80
CA GLN A 862 27.82 -15.42 5.43
C GLN A 862 26.60 -14.51 5.23
N ILE A 863 26.36 -14.14 3.98
CA ILE A 863 25.17 -13.42 3.51
C ILE A 863 24.28 -14.40 2.72
N ASP A 864 23.00 -14.09 2.59
CA ASP A 864 22.09 -14.87 1.74
C ASP A 864 22.16 -14.45 0.26
N LYS A 865 21.49 -15.21 -0.61
CA LYS A 865 21.53 -14.99 -2.06
C LYS A 865 20.85 -13.67 -2.48
N PHE A 866 19.86 -13.20 -1.73
CA PHE A 866 19.20 -11.91 -2.00
C PHE A 866 20.11 -10.75 -1.61
N ASP A 867 20.77 -10.82 -0.44
CA ASP A 867 21.87 -9.91 -0.08
C ASP A 867 22.92 -9.84 -1.22
N MET A 868 23.29 -10.97 -1.84
CA MET A 868 24.20 -10.96 -2.99
C MET A 868 23.62 -10.20 -4.18
N TYR A 869 22.41 -10.56 -4.65
CA TYR A 869 21.75 -9.91 -5.79
C TYR A 869 21.62 -8.39 -5.64
N ASN A 870 21.12 -7.93 -4.49
CA ASN A 870 20.86 -6.51 -4.24
C ASN A 870 22.18 -5.71 -4.21
N ASN A 871 23.22 -6.29 -3.59
CA ASN A 871 24.53 -5.62 -3.52
C ASN A 871 25.26 -5.65 -4.86
N ALA A 872 25.13 -6.72 -5.66
CA ALA A 872 25.64 -6.75 -7.03
C ALA A 872 25.02 -5.65 -7.90
N SER A 873 23.69 -5.53 -7.85
CA SER A 873 22.94 -4.51 -8.58
C SER A 873 23.35 -3.08 -8.21
N VAL A 874 23.62 -2.80 -6.93
CA VAL A 874 24.07 -1.47 -6.50
C VAL A 874 25.56 -1.22 -6.77
N PHE A 875 26.43 -2.24 -6.68
CA PHE A 875 27.87 -2.08 -7.00
C PHE A 875 28.08 -1.72 -8.47
N MET A 876 27.33 -2.32 -9.39
CA MET A 876 27.43 -2.05 -10.82
C MET A 876 27.22 -0.56 -11.15
N VAL A 877 26.18 0.07 -10.58
CA VAL A 877 25.89 1.49 -10.79
C VAL A 877 26.80 2.40 -9.96
N ALA A 878 27.04 2.06 -8.69
CA ALA A 878 27.76 2.93 -7.77
C ALA A 878 29.28 2.98 -8.02
N GLY A 879 29.90 1.90 -8.50
CA GLY A 879 31.31 1.88 -8.89
C GLY A 879 31.54 2.66 -10.17
N SER A 880 30.86 2.26 -11.26
CA SER A 880 31.19 2.72 -12.61
C SER A 880 30.77 4.16 -12.90
N GLU A 881 29.46 4.42 -12.81
CA GLU A 881 28.87 5.70 -13.23
C GLU A 881 29.41 6.88 -12.41
N THR A 882 29.81 6.65 -11.15
CA THR A 882 30.34 7.71 -10.29
C THR A 882 31.79 8.08 -10.65
N THR A 883 32.68 7.09 -10.85
CA THR A 883 34.06 7.34 -11.32
C THR A 883 34.06 7.98 -12.71
N ALA A 884 33.26 7.47 -13.64
CA ALA A 884 33.19 8.04 -14.99
C ALA A 884 32.64 9.48 -14.98
N THR A 885 31.72 9.81 -14.07
CA THR A 885 31.18 11.17 -13.93
C THR A 885 32.24 12.18 -13.49
N ILE A 886 33.08 11.87 -12.50
CA ILE A 886 34.19 12.76 -12.11
C ILE A 886 35.28 12.82 -13.19
N LEU A 887 35.55 11.72 -13.90
CA LEU A 887 36.48 11.72 -15.04
C LEU A 887 36.01 12.65 -16.18
N SER A 888 34.73 12.61 -16.56
CA SER A 888 34.19 13.55 -17.54
C SER A 888 34.27 15.00 -17.04
N GLY A 889 33.92 15.24 -15.78
CA GLY A 889 33.98 16.57 -15.16
C GLY A 889 35.39 17.16 -15.15
N VAL A 890 36.39 16.41 -14.68
CA VAL A 890 37.78 16.89 -14.63
C VAL A 890 38.37 17.09 -16.04
N THR A 891 38.05 16.24 -17.01
CA THR A 891 38.48 16.44 -18.40
C THR A 891 37.88 17.70 -19.02
N TYR A 892 36.58 17.96 -18.82
CA TYR A 892 35.96 19.23 -19.26
C TYR A 892 36.59 20.45 -18.56
N LEU A 893 36.76 20.39 -17.23
CA LEU A 893 37.32 21.50 -16.44
C LEU A 893 38.77 21.82 -16.83
N LEU A 894 39.61 20.82 -17.08
CA LEU A 894 40.97 21.01 -17.57
C LEU A 894 41.00 21.61 -18.98
N LEU A 895 40.15 21.13 -19.90
CA LEU A 895 40.07 21.66 -21.26
C LEU A 895 39.53 23.10 -21.32
N ARG A 896 38.72 23.52 -20.34
CA ARG A 896 38.28 24.92 -20.16
C ARG A 896 39.31 25.80 -19.44
N ASN A 897 40.37 25.24 -18.86
CA ASN A 897 41.42 25.98 -18.13
C ASN A 897 42.83 25.53 -18.59
N PRO A 898 43.32 25.99 -19.76
CA PRO A 898 44.53 25.47 -20.39
C PRO A 898 45.82 25.64 -19.57
N ASP A 899 45.90 26.65 -18.68
CA ASP A 899 47.03 26.81 -17.75
C ASP A 899 47.08 25.67 -16.74
N LYS A 900 45.92 25.27 -16.20
CA LYS A 900 45.78 24.15 -15.26
C LYS A 900 46.10 22.83 -15.94
N LEU A 901 45.66 22.66 -17.19
CA LEU A 901 45.98 21.49 -18.02
C LEU A 901 47.49 21.41 -18.31
N ALA A 902 48.12 22.48 -18.80
CA ALA A 902 49.55 22.50 -19.11
C ALA A 902 50.41 22.17 -17.88
N ARG A 903 50.07 22.74 -16.72
CA ARG A 903 50.75 22.45 -15.44
C ARG A 903 50.61 20.99 -15.01
N LEU A 904 49.42 20.40 -15.18
CA LEU A 904 49.19 18.98 -14.88
C LEU A 904 49.92 18.05 -15.85
N VAL A 905 49.92 18.41 -17.14
CA VAL A 905 50.62 17.66 -18.19
C VAL A 905 52.13 17.64 -17.97
N SER A 906 52.73 18.73 -17.44
CA SER A 906 54.14 18.72 -17.00
C SER A 906 54.38 17.66 -15.91
N GLU A 907 53.65 17.72 -14.80
CA GLU A 907 53.82 16.80 -13.66
C GLU A 907 53.64 15.32 -14.06
N ILE A 908 52.79 15.04 -15.06
CA ILE A 908 52.57 13.68 -15.59
C ILE A 908 53.64 13.27 -16.60
N ARG A 909 54.06 14.15 -17.52
CA ARG A 909 55.00 13.82 -18.60
C ARG A 909 56.48 13.89 -18.19
N GLU A 910 56.78 14.40 -16.99
CA GLU A 910 58.07 14.23 -16.31
C GLU A 910 58.42 12.77 -15.96
N VAL A 911 57.45 11.85 -16.06
CA VAL A 911 57.65 10.41 -15.87
C VAL A 911 58.19 9.76 -17.16
N ASN A 912 59.29 9.00 -17.06
CA ASN A 912 60.05 8.52 -18.22
C ASN A 912 59.26 7.50 -19.06
N SER A 913 58.76 6.45 -18.41
CA SER A 913 58.01 5.33 -19.01
C SER A 913 56.52 5.33 -18.66
N GLU A 914 55.70 4.62 -19.44
CA GLU A 914 54.26 4.46 -19.12
C GLU A 914 54.05 3.52 -17.92
N ASP A 915 55.00 2.60 -17.68
CA ASP A 915 54.94 1.60 -16.60
C ASP A 915 55.20 2.20 -15.21
N GLU A 916 55.91 3.34 -15.15
CA GLU A 916 56.08 4.13 -13.92
C GLU A 916 54.77 4.83 -13.46
N LEU A 917 53.71 4.87 -14.28
CA LEU A 917 52.41 5.49 -13.93
C LEU A 917 51.54 4.57 -13.06
N ASP A 918 52.14 3.93 -12.05
CA ASP A 918 51.43 3.02 -11.15
C ASP A 918 50.57 3.75 -10.09
N ILE A 919 49.71 2.97 -9.41
CA ILE A 919 48.81 3.46 -8.35
C ILE A 919 49.55 4.21 -7.24
N GLN A 920 50.74 3.76 -6.86
CA GLN A 920 51.54 4.33 -5.78
C GLN A 920 52.21 5.63 -6.22
N ARG A 921 52.83 5.66 -7.40
CA ARG A 921 53.46 6.85 -7.98
C ARG A 921 52.43 7.96 -8.21
N LEU A 922 51.30 7.65 -8.84
CA LEU A 922 50.23 8.62 -9.07
C LEU A 922 49.57 9.12 -7.77
N SER A 923 49.58 8.32 -6.70
CA SER A 923 49.10 8.79 -5.38
C SER A 923 49.99 9.84 -4.74
N ALA A 924 51.27 9.91 -5.13
CA ALA A 924 52.25 10.86 -4.63
C ALA A 924 52.34 12.17 -5.45
N LEU A 925 51.65 12.26 -6.60
CA LEU A 925 51.62 13.47 -7.43
C LEU A 925 50.73 14.56 -6.78
N PRO A 926 51.29 15.69 -6.33
CA PRO A 926 50.56 16.69 -5.55
C PRO A 926 49.57 17.49 -6.40
N TYR A 927 49.92 17.89 -7.63
CA TYR A 927 49.05 18.71 -8.46
C TYR A 927 47.92 17.91 -9.10
N LEU A 928 48.16 16.67 -9.54
CA LEU A 928 47.10 15.70 -9.91
C LEU A 928 46.11 15.49 -8.76
N THR A 929 46.60 15.35 -7.53
CA THR A 929 45.73 15.21 -6.35
C THR A 929 44.97 16.51 -6.05
N ALA A 930 45.58 17.69 -6.26
CA ALA A 930 44.91 18.99 -6.12
C ALA A 930 43.81 19.19 -7.18
N VAL A 931 44.10 18.88 -8.44
CA VAL A 931 43.15 18.90 -9.58
C VAL A 931 41.94 18.00 -9.31
N LEU A 932 42.17 16.75 -8.86
CA LEU A 932 41.08 15.82 -8.58
C LEU A 932 40.22 16.27 -7.39
N ASN A 933 40.80 16.89 -6.35
CA ASN A 933 40.00 17.44 -5.24
C ASN A 933 39.19 18.68 -5.66
N GLU A 934 39.73 19.58 -6.49
CA GLU A 934 38.98 20.72 -7.02
C GLU A 934 37.88 20.26 -7.99
N ALA A 935 38.12 19.23 -8.80
CA ALA A 935 37.10 18.63 -9.64
C ALA A 935 36.01 17.94 -8.81
N LEU A 936 36.34 17.33 -7.68
CA LEU A 936 35.35 16.78 -6.73
C LEU A 936 34.59 17.88 -5.95
N ARG A 937 35.16 19.09 -5.83
CA ARG A 937 34.45 20.28 -5.33
C ARG A 937 33.45 20.80 -6.38
N TRP A 938 33.92 21.05 -7.59
CA TRP A 938 33.16 21.70 -8.68
C TRP A 938 32.14 20.74 -9.34
N TYR A 939 32.55 19.50 -9.60
CA TYR A 939 31.73 18.46 -10.24
C TYR A 939 31.57 17.19 -9.37
N PRO A 940 30.99 17.30 -8.14
CA PRO A 940 30.78 16.15 -7.27
C PRO A 940 29.81 15.14 -7.93
N PRO A 941 30.16 13.86 -8.09
CA PRO A 941 29.29 12.88 -8.78
C PRO A 941 27.90 12.74 -8.17
N VAL A 942 27.77 12.93 -6.85
CA VAL A 942 26.49 13.04 -6.14
C VAL A 942 26.30 14.50 -5.70
N PRO A 943 25.75 15.38 -6.55
CA PRO A 943 25.71 16.83 -6.30
C PRO A 943 24.59 17.23 -5.32
N VAL A 944 23.57 16.39 -5.14
CA VAL A 944 22.42 16.63 -4.25
C VAL A 944 22.66 16.09 -2.83
N GLY A 945 21.76 16.45 -1.90
CA GLY A 945 21.86 16.05 -0.50
C GLY A 945 21.45 14.59 -0.22
N VAL A 946 22.26 13.87 0.55
CA VAL A 946 21.93 12.51 1.02
C VAL A 946 21.15 12.56 2.33
N TRP A 947 19.83 12.41 2.27
CA TRP A 947 18.90 12.67 3.37
C TRP A 947 19.09 11.77 4.60
N ARG A 948 18.93 12.38 5.78
CA ARG A 948 18.83 11.71 7.09
C ARG A 948 17.65 12.29 7.87
N GLU A 949 17.10 11.50 8.78
CA GLU A 949 16.02 11.95 9.68
C GLU A 949 16.59 12.22 11.08
N VAL A 950 16.19 13.32 11.73
CA VAL A 950 16.65 13.69 13.07
C VAL A 950 16.04 12.73 14.11
N PRO A 951 16.86 12.10 14.97
CA PRO A 951 16.40 11.06 15.89
C PRO A 951 15.45 11.57 16.98
N LYS A 952 14.71 10.64 17.61
CA LYS A 952 13.77 10.93 18.70
C LYS A 952 14.43 11.77 19.81
N GLY A 953 13.78 12.86 20.20
CA GLY A 953 14.28 13.87 21.13
C GLY A 953 14.89 15.12 20.46
N GLY A 954 15.15 15.10 19.14
CA GLY A 954 15.79 16.21 18.44
C GLY A 954 17.32 16.22 18.55
N SER A 955 17.97 17.17 17.87
CA SER A 955 19.42 17.38 17.94
C SER A 955 19.81 18.79 17.55
N ALA A 956 20.95 19.27 18.05
CA ALA A 956 21.67 20.38 17.44
C ALA A 956 22.31 19.94 16.11
N VAL A 957 22.28 20.82 15.11
CA VAL A 957 23.00 20.72 13.82
C VAL A 957 23.39 22.13 13.38
N ALA A 958 24.67 22.37 13.10
CA ALA A 958 25.21 23.68 12.70
C ALA A 958 24.76 24.81 13.65
N GLY A 959 24.81 24.56 14.97
CA GLY A 959 24.37 25.50 16.01
C GLY A 959 22.85 25.58 16.24
N HIS A 960 22.01 25.12 15.31
CA HIS A 960 20.56 25.18 15.45
C HIS A 960 19.96 23.92 16.09
N TRP A 961 19.06 24.08 17.06
CA TRP A 961 18.24 22.97 17.55
C TRP A 961 17.13 22.61 16.55
N ILE A 962 17.16 21.38 16.04
CA ILE A 962 16.22 20.80 15.08
C ILE A 962 15.41 19.68 15.78
N PRO A 963 14.06 19.70 15.68
CA PRO A 963 13.21 18.67 16.29
C PRO A 963 13.29 17.33 15.55
N GLU A 964 12.90 16.25 16.25
CA GLU A 964 12.82 14.89 15.69
C GLU A 964 11.94 14.80 14.42
N LYS A 965 12.13 13.76 13.62
CA LYS A 965 11.42 13.51 12.34
C LYS A 965 11.66 14.58 11.24
N THR A 966 12.39 15.66 11.55
CA THR A 966 12.89 16.59 10.53
C THR A 966 13.90 15.89 9.64
N ARG A 967 13.82 16.16 8.34
CA ARG A 967 14.73 15.60 7.34
C ARG A 967 15.80 16.64 7.02
N VAL A 968 17.06 16.23 7.11
CA VAL A 968 18.24 17.09 6.96
C VAL A 968 19.22 16.50 5.95
N SER A 969 19.89 17.36 5.18
CA SER A 969 21.01 16.97 4.34
C SER A 969 21.95 18.14 4.06
N VAL A 970 23.18 17.82 3.65
CA VAL A 970 24.10 18.78 3.02
C VAL A 970 24.14 18.49 1.51
N PRO A 971 23.60 19.36 0.64
CA PRO A 971 23.70 19.19 -0.81
C PRO A 971 25.08 19.65 -1.28
N GLN A 972 25.83 18.75 -1.91
CA GLN A 972 27.26 18.98 -2.18
C GLN A 972 27.49 20.16 -3.11
N PHE A 973 26.82 20.20 -4.28
CA PHE A 973 27.06 21.24 -5.27
C PHE A 973 26.69 22.65 -4.73
N PRO A 974 25.49 22.91 -4.16
CA PRO A 974 25.19 24.22 -3.56
C PRO A 974 26.08 24.61 -2.38
N ALA A 975 26.63 23.64 -1.62
CA ALA A 975 27.57 23.93 -0.55
C ALA A 975 28.96 24.27 -1.08
N ASN A 976 29.43 23.54 -2.09
CA ASN A 976 30.74 23.69 -2.73
C ASN A 976 30.84 24.94 -3.61
N HIS A 977 29.72 25.46 -4.10
CA HIS A 977 29.62 26.69 -4.90
C HIS A 977 29.17 27.91 -4.07
N SER A 978 28.96 27.76 -2.76
CA SER A 978 28.58 28.90 -1.94
C SER A 978 29.76 29.84 -1.69
N PRO A 979 29.64 31.15 -1.98
CA PRO A 979 30.68 32.14 -1.63
C PRO A 979 30.87 32.30 -0.12
N ARG A 980 30.03 31.65 0.70
CA ARG A 980 30.17 31.54 2.16
C ARG A 980 31.22 30.51 2.59
N ASN A 981 31.45 29.49 1.76
CA ASN A 981 32.39 28.40 2.03
C ASN A 981 33.70 28.57 1.26
N PHE A 982 33.65 29.11 0.03
CA PHE A 982 34.80 29.29 -0.85
C PHE A 982 34.82 30.69 -1.48
N LYS A 983 35.96 31.38 -1.39
CA LYS A 983 36.29 32.52 -2.26
C LYS A 983 36.24 32.08 -3.74
N ASP A 984 35.74 32.93 -4.64
CA ASP A 984 35.68 32.68 -6.10
C ASP A 984 35.20 31.25 -6.46
N PRO A 985 33.98 30.84 -6.03
CA PRO A 985 33.55 29.44 -6.01
C PRO A 985 33.38 28.82 -7.40
N GLU A 986 32.93 29.60 -8.39
CA GLU A 986 32.73 29.13 -9.76
C GLU A 986 34.05 28.88 -10.51
N ALA A 987 35.17 29.43 -10.02
CA ALA A 987 36.48 29.27 -10.65
C ALA A 987 37.12 27.92 -10.28
N PHE A 988 37.67 27.23 -11.28
CA PHE A 988 38.41 25.99 -11.12
C PHE A 988 39.86 26.29 -10.71
N ILE A 989 40.15 26.24 -9.40
CA ILE A 989 41.47 26.59 -8.84
C ILE A 989 42.04 25.40 -8.06
N PRO A 990 42.74 24.45 -8.72
CA PRO A 990 43.48 23.37 -8.05
C PRO A 990 44.38 23.88 -6.93
N GLU A 991 44.97 25.06 -7.09
CA GLU A 991 45.87 25.69 -6.11
C GLU A 991 45.24 25.88 -4.72
N ARG A 992 43.90 25.94 -4.60
CA ARG A 992 43.20 25.94 -3.29
C ARG A 992 43.57 24.77 -2.39
N TRP A 993 43.95 23.63 -2.97
CA TRP A 993 44.22 22.39 -2.23
C TRP A 993 45.67 22.29 -1.76
N ILE A 994 46.57 23.11 -2.32
CA ILE A 994 47.96 23.26 -1.93
C ILE A 994 48.04 24.26 -0.74
N PRO A 995 49.03 24.15 0.18
CA PRO A 995 49.17 25.12 1.27
C PRO A 995 49.53 26.52 0.77
N GLY A 996 48.64 27.50 0.99
CA GLY A 996 48.86 28.91 0.68
C GLY A 996 47.70 29.80 1.19
N PRO A 997 47.95 31.07 1.57
CA PRO A 997 46.95 31.95 2.20
C PRO A 997 46.00 32.66 1.20
N GLU A 998 46.22 32.50 -0.10
CA GLU A 998 45.64 33.34 -1.17
C GLU A 998 44.13 33.19 -1.36
N TYR A 999 43.56 32.05 -0.94
CA TYR A 999 42.21 31.62 -1.33
C TYR A 999 41.20 31.53 -0.17
N GLU A 1000 41.47 32.16 0.98
CA GLU A 1000 40.50 32.23 2.08
C GLU A 1000 39.30 33.14 1.77
N PRO A 1001 38.07 32.82 2.24
CA PRO A 1001 37.69 31.61 3.00
C PRO A 1001 37.75 30.33 2.15
N ASN A 1002 38.30 29.25 2.74
CA ASN A 1002 38.56 27.97 2.07
C ASN A 1002 38.09 26.79 2.93
N THR A 1003 36.76 26.64 3.10
CA THR A 1003 36.12 25.70 4.06
C THR A 1003 36.14 24.26 3.55
N LYS A 1004 37.32 23.66 3.43
CA LYS A 1004 37.56 22.31 2.87
C LYS A 1004 36.73 21.22 3.54
N GLU A 1005 36.34 21.37 4.80
CA GLU A 1005 35.49 20.44 5.53
C GLU A 1005 34.12 20.20 4.87
N VAL A 1006 33.61 21.14 4.07
CA VAL A 1006 32.31 21.00 3.40
C VAL A 1006 32.35 20.05 2.20
N VAL A 1007 33.53 19.79 1.64
CA VAL A 1007 33.74 18.92 0.48
C VAL A 1007 33.88 17.48 0.97
N GLN A 1008 32.77 16.73 0.95
CA GLN A 1008 32.72 15.32 1.37
C GLN A 1008 32.16 14.42 0.24
N PRO A 1009 32.82 14.36 -0.94
CA PRO A 1009 32.35 13.60 -2.11
C PRO A 1009 32.08 12.13 -1.79
N PHE A 1010 32.89 11.54 -0.90
CA PHE A 1010 32.78 10.16 -0.44
C PHE A 1010 31.91 9.98 0.81
N SER A 1011 31.26 11.05 1.31
CA SER A 1011 30.49 11.10 2.57
C SER A 1011 31.33 10.78 3.82
N LEU A 1012 30.75 11.01 5.01
CA LEU A 1012 31.43 10.94 6.30
C LEU A 1012 30.82 9.87 7.24
N GLY A 1013 31.62 9.34 8.16
CA GLY A 1013 31.18 8.44 9.23
C GLY A 1013 30.94 6.98 8.79
N PRO A 1014 30.14 6.21 9.56
CA PRO A 1014 30.00 4.75 9.38
C PRO A 1014 29.31 4.33 8.06
N ARG A 1015 28.76 5.29 7.32
CA ARG A 1015 28.05 5.13 6.04
C ARG A 1015 28.70 5.95 4.92
N ASN A 1016 30.02 6.16 4.99
CA ASN A 1016 30.82 6.70 3.90
C ASN A 1016 30.95 5.69 2.74
N CYS A 1017 31.53 6.11 1.62
CA CYS A 1017 31.78 5.25 0.46
C CYS A 1017 32.58 3.99 0.85
N ILE A 1018 32.30 2.87 0.18
CA ILE A 1018 33.06 1.63 0.33
C ILE A 1018 34.20 1.54 -0.70
N GLY A 1019 33.94 1.89 -1.96
CA GLY A 1019 34.90 1.91 -3.05
C GLY A 1019 35.78 3.17 -3.13
N ILE A 1020 35.95 3.92 -2.04
CA ILE A 1020 36.75 5.18 -2.03
C ILE A 1020 38.16 4.98 -2.59
N ASN A 1021 38.81 3.87 -2.23
CA ASN A 1021 40.16 3.54 -2.70
C ASN A 1021 40.16 3.17 -4.19
N LEU A 1022 39.16 2.41 -4.66
CA LEU A 1022 39.01 2.01 -6.06
C LEU A 1022 38.84 3.24 -6.95
N ALA A 1023 37.90 4.13 -6.62
CA ALA A 1023 37.70 5.38 -7.36
C ALA A 1023 38.98 6.24 -7.39
N TRP A 1024 39.73 6.31 -6.28
CA TRP A 1024 41.02 7.02 -6.22
C TRP A 1024 42.16 6.35 -7.01
N HIS A 1025 42.02 5.08 -7.39
CA HIS A 1025 42.94 4.39 -8.30
C HIS A 1025 42.50 4.61 -9.75
N GLU A 1026 41.23 4.35 -10.08
CA GLU A 1026 40.66 4.54 -11.42
C GLU A 1026 40.78 5.99 -11.91
N MET A 1027 40.36 6.98 -11.11
CA MET A 1027 40.45 8.40 -11.46
C MET A 1027 41.89 8.81 -11.81
N ARG A 1028 42.88 8.33 -11.04
CA ARG A 1028 44.28 8.65 -11.23
C ARG A 1028 44.84 7.95 -12.47
N LEU A 1029 44.68 6.63 -12.58
CA LEU A 1029 45.20 5.84 -13.68
C LEU A 1029 44.63 6.29 -15.03
N ILE A 1030 43.30 6.42 -15.13
CA ILE A 1030 42.65 6.79 -16.39
C ILE A 1030 43.04 8.21 -16.80
N LEU A 1031 42.98 9.20 -15.90
CA LEU A 1031 43.35 10.57 -16.24
C LEU A 1031 44.84 10.69 -16.59
N ALA A 1032 45.73 10.07 -15.80
CA ALA A 1032 47.17 10.18 -16.02
C ALA A 1032 47.63 9.49 -17.30
N LYS A 1033 47.22 8.24 -17.57
CA LYS A 1033 47.57 7.57 -18.83
C LYS A 1033 46.95 8.26 -20.05
N THR A 1034 45.74 8.83 -19.93
CA THR A 1034 45.14 9.65 -21.01
C THR A 1034 46.02 10.86 -21.33
N LEU A 1035 46.42 11.64 -20.31
CA LEU A 1035 47.21 12.87 -20.49
C LEU A 1035 48.69 12.61 -20.80
N TRP A 1036 49.25 11.45 -20.43
CA TRP A 1036 50.60 11.06 -20.81
C TRP A 1036 50.70 10.70 -22.30
N ASN A 1037 49.69 9.98 -22.82
CA ASN A 1037 49.63 9.53 -24.21
C ASN A 1037 49.17 10.58 -25.21
N PHE A 1038 48.22 11.44 -24.81
CA PHE A 1038 47.47 12.25 -25.76
C PHE A 1038 47.39 13.73 -25.36
N ASP A 1039 47.35 14.59 -26.37
CA ASP A 1039 46.85 15.96 -26.26
C ASP A 1039 45.36 15.98 -26.66
N LEU A 1040 44.52 16.55 -25.81
CA LEU A 1040 43.08 16.64 -26.00
C LEU A 1040 42.68 18.09 -26.33
N SER A 1041 41.61 18.28 -27.09
CA SER A 1041 41.01 19.60 -27.36
C SER A 1041 39.50 19.51 -27.39
N LEU A 1042 38.81 20.46 -26.76
CA LEU A 1042 37.35 20.47 -26.64
C LEU A 1042 36.71 20.79 -28.00
N CYS A 1043 35.72 20.00 -28.43
CA CYS A 1043 34.93 20.34 -29.61
C CYS A 1043 33.94 21.47 -29.29
N GLN A 1044 33.63 22.30 -30.30
CA GLN A 1044 32.68 23.42 -30.16
C GLN A 1044 31.30 22.97 -29.65
N GLU A 1045 30.86 21.76 -30.02
CA GLU A 1045 29.60 21.16 -29.55
C GLU A 1045 29.55 20.92 -28.03
N SER A 1046 30.69 20.99 -27.33
CA SER A 1046 30.81 20.73 -25.90
C SER A 1046 31.31 21.93 -25.08
N GLU A 1047 31.33 23.15 -25.64
CA GLU A 1047 31.74 24.36 -24.88
C GLU A 1047 30.91 24.58 -23.60
N ASN A 1048 29.59 24.41 -23.70
CA ASN A 1048 28.63 24.60 -22.61
C ASN A 1048 28.24 23.28 -21.92
N TRP A 1049 29.09 22.24 -22.00
CA TRP A 1049 28.79 20.88 -21.50
C TRP A 1049 28.36 20.80 -20.03
N SER A 1050 28.69 21.80 -19.21
CA SER A 1050 28.35 21.85 -17.79
C SER A 1050 26.89 22.20 -17.46
N ASP A 1051 26.10 22.75 -18.39
CA ASP A 1051 24.66 22.95 -18.16
C ASP A 1051 23.92 21.62 -18.30
N GLN A 1052 23.62 20.99 -17.16
CA GLN A 1052 23.08 19.64 -17.09
C GLN A 1052 22.03 19.49 -15.99
N LYS A 1053 21.10 18.56 -16.20
CA LYS A 1053 20.17 18.11 -15.16
C LYS A 1053 20.88 17.21 -14.16
N ALA A 1054 20.46 17.24 -12.91
CA ALA A 1054 20.93 16.31 -11.89
C ALA A 1054 19.76 15.76 -11.05
N TYR A 1055 19.72 14.43 -10.92
CA TYR A 1055 18.80 13.71 -10.06
C TYR A 1055 19.55 13.32 -8.78
N ILE A 1056 19.94 12.05 -8.62
CA ILE A 1056 20.94 11.63 -7.63
C ILE A 1056 22.37 11.70 -8.19
N LEU A 1057 22.52 11.53 -9.51
CA LEU A 1057 23.72 11.77 -10.32
C LEU A 1057 23.38 12.75 -11.47
N TRP A 1058 24.40 13.20 -12.20
CA TRP A 1058 24.31 14.09 -13.36
C TRP A 1058 23.81 13.38 -14.63
N GLU A 1059 22.89 13.99 -15.37
CA GLU A 1059 22.45 13.56 -16.71
C GLU A 1059 23.43 14.07 -17.77
N LYS A 1060 24.60 13.41 -17.85
CA LYS A 1060 25.71 13.80 -18.73
C LYS A 1060 25.31 13.81 -20.21
N HIS A 1061 25.60 14.92 -20.87
CA HIS A 1061 25.63 15.01 -22.34
C HIS A 1061 26.94 14.40 -22.88
N PRO A 1062 27.04 14.02 -24.17
CA PRO A 1062 28.31 13.60 -24.76
C PRO A 1062 29.39 14.68 -24.60
N LEU A 1063 30.61 14.28 -24.19
CA LEU A 1063 31.75 15.18 -24.05
C LEU A 1063 32.68 15.00 -25.25
N MET A 1064 32.41 15.75 -26.31
CA MET A 1064 33.13 15.62 -27.58
C MET A 1064 34.48 16.33 -27.50
N VAL A 1065 35.54 15.58 -27.82
CA VAL A 1065 36.92 16.09 -27.93
C VAL A 1065 37.58 15.58 -29.21
N THR A 1066 38.55 16.32 -29.72
CA THR A 1066 39.56 15.78 -30.64
C THR A 1066 40.78 15.35 -29.84
N ILE A 1067 41.47 14.30 -30.30
CA ILE A 1067 42.59 13.67 -29.58
C ILE A 1067 43.75 13.48 -30.55
N LYS A 1068 44.97 13.85 -30.13
CA LYS A 1068 46.20 13.65 -30.90
C LYS A 1068 47.20 12.81 -30.10
N SER A 1069 47.84 11.83 -30.74
CA SER A 1069 48.92 11.05 -30.11
C SER A 1069 50.16 11.93 -29.95
N VAL A 1070 50.73 11.92 -28.74
CA VAL A 1070 51.98 12.62 -28.40
C VAL A 1070 53.16 11.65 -28.36
N ARG A 1071 52.85 10.35 -28.17
CA ARG A 1071 53.75 9.20 -28.21
C ARG A 1071 53.09 8.08 -29.03
#